data_AF-A0A7Y3UM06-F1
#
_entry.id   AF-A0A7Y3UM06-F1
#
_cell.length_a   1.000
_cell.length_b   1.000
_cell.length_c   1.000
_cell.angle_alpha   90.00
_cell.angle_beta   90.00
_cell.angle_gamma   90.00
#
_symmetry.space_group_name_H-M   'P 1'
#
loop_
_entity.id
_entity.type
_entity.pdbx_description
1 polymer ?
#
loop_
_entity_poly.entity_id
_entity_poly.type
_entity_poly.pdbx_seq_one_letter_code
_entity_poly.pdbx_strand_id
1 'polypeptide(L)'
;MILLLTGNYLSSPFINSDSIKRKIQAAISQKIGGKVDYHSIDLSIFPHIHARVDQVTITLTGKLKGSIETLDFFPKVLPLFAGKVRISEIDIVSPDIDFTLPRDQEKRNITKEPVTLDMIKEIVQNAISPLFSELPEFQLTFEDGTGNIMVKDETVFDIKDVQAEISSLSHEIEIDIKGSSEIGEDISVKASLDRRDFKGSGVIQMVRFEPQSLIDRFLPDAPYRILEPIDNLSFRVKIEGLNDVKAEVEGSPVNLKVKRGDKGLFLKGKELKGSLQINEGETQISLTELKLEHPHLNMSGDLVVDHETRQISLELTGRDIDIDSVREEALALAGDNKVVQKIFQMVKGGRLSDMVITSEGKTLGGLGNMENLVIKGNIREGNILIPGPDFVLEDVTGDLVVEHGFVEGTNIAAKLEDGYGEEGRIRIGLKGKDAPLHIETEITAVAEQIPSLLNRLIKNRSFLSVIERVTNVRGTVAGKLVLGGRLNAINAEVDINTIDVSAHYKGVPFPLHIKEGGFHYDRENISLVSLGGTIGSSSFSELTGQISLGKDTHVEIQSGNIVTFLKEIYPWISSFEKTERSLKEVKSVSGILQISSLNLKGPLTIPKNWQTEATGEIKDLLVDTALFPEPLEVREAFFKVADKEFSLSDSTVKAGDSSLRLSGAVSHNMAGFDKADIAFHGEIGQGTMQWIENFFNLPPELSVRPPLSIQKAHMTWKKDSGISCVSNLTLQNGPDISVDMFQNPEALGIKSVHIQDAETNATFGFGLREDVIDCSFTGNLSHTTTDKIFHNTPFAKEWIKGDFQAHIQLDQPKQSTLQGTLEGKNISVPWNQKIPFNIKDISLHADGKSIRVDTHILALSDNHLSVNGEGNISEDGFLFDLDMSADELDWNVIRNSLHIEDKEEDKSVERKNEEKDVDESVGKGDEKRFWDFPVTGILRLAAESFTFDRYTWNPVQAEISFNDGGVSVTVVDANVCGVSCPGILKAGPQGLSLDFQLLSQNQDLDSTYTCFGYTKGLLTGKFDMKAHAVSEGSVEAVGRELQGSFEFAANDGRIYRFGLIASLFAFLNITEILRGKLPDVTKQGFGYKSVSINGEIQDGILTLENIFIDSPSMAITSHGDIDLIGEKTDLKVLVSPFKTVDFIVRKIPLVGKLLGGNLVSIPIGITGDIENPKISYISPTAVGKKLLGFTMSILKAPVKIITPVIPGKKREESSVIN
;
A
#
# COMPACT_ATOMS: atom_id res chain seq x y z
N MET A 1 -64.83 -32.89 -116.36
CA MET A 1 -64.87 -31.51 -115.84
C MET A 1 -66.27 -31.10 -115.41
N ILE A 2 -67.28 -31.12 -116.29
CA ILE A 2 -68.69 -30.81 -115.92
C ILE A 2 -69.21 -31.72 -114.80
N LEU A 3 -68.93 -33.03 -114.86
CA LEU A 3 -69.29 -34.01 -113.81
C LEU A 3 -68.58 -33.79 -112.46
N LEU A 4 -67.38 -33.20 -112.47
CA LEU A 4 -66.64 -32.84 -111.25
C LEU A 4 -67.14 -31.51 -110.67
N LEU A 5 -67.53 -30.55 -111.53
CA LEU A 5 -68.14 -29.27 -111.13
C LEU A 5 -69.57 -29.44 -110.59
N THR A 6 -70.40 -30.30 -111.20
CA THR A 6 -71.73 -30.65 -110.64
C THR A 6 -71.60 -31.54 -109.40
N GLY A 7 -70.60 -32.41 -109.34
CA GLY A 7 -70.26 -33.18 -108.15
C GLY A 7 -69.90 -32.29 -106.96
N ASN A 8 -69.07 -31.27 -107.17
CA ASN A 8 -68.67 -30.28 -106.16
C ASN A 8 -69.87 -29.45 -105.65
N TYR A 9 -70.72 -28.95 -106.55
CA TYR A 9 -71.90 -28.14 -106.15
C TYR A 9 -73.01 -28.94 -105.45
N LEU A 10 -73.15 -30.25 -105.76
CA LEU A 10 -74.16 -31.12 -105.14
C LEU A 10 -73.66 -31.92 -103.93
N SER A 11 -72.34 -32.02 -103.73
CA SER A 11 -71.77 -32.81 -102.63
C SER A 11 -71.99 -32.19 -101.26
N SER A 12 -71.88 -30.86 -101.12
CA SER A 12 -72.03 -30.20 -99.82
C SER A 12 -73.46 -30.36 -99.22
N PRO A 13 -74.56 -30.06 -99.95
CA PRO A 13 -75.92 -30.26 -99.41
C PRO A 13 -76.24 -31.72 -99.09
N PHE A 14 -75.67 -32.67 -99.85
CA PHE A 14 -75.88 -34.11 -99.64
C PHE A 14 -75.14 -34.61 -98.39
N ILE A 15 -73.86 -34.27 -98.25
CA ILE A 15 -73.02 -34.67 -97.11
C ILE A 15 -73.54 -34.06 -95.81
N ASN A 16 -74.03 -32.82 -95.87
CA ASN A 16 -74.61 -32.10 -94.73
C ASN A 16 -76.07 -32.46 -94.41
N SER A 17 -76.67 -33.42 -95.13
CA SER A 17 -78.02 -33.91 -94.79
C SER A 17 -78.03 -34.66 -93.45
N ASP A 18 -79.06 -34.47 -92.62
CA ASP A 18 -79.15 -35.04 -91.26
C ASP A 18 -78.83 -36.54 -91.18
N SER A 19 -79.25 -37.33 -92.17
CA SER A 19 -79.02 -38.78 -92.18
C SER A 19 -77.57 -39.16 -92.47
N ILE A 20 -76.87 -38.38 -93.31
CA ILE A 20 -75.46 -38.64 -93.66
C ILE A 20 -74.56 -38.05 -92.59
N LYS A 21 -74.87 -36.84 -92.13
CA LYS A 21 -74.20 -36.16 -91.02
C LYS A 21 -74.12 -37.05 -89.77
N ARG A 22 -75.23 -37.64 -89.31
CA ARG A 22 -75.23 -38.57 -88.16
C ARG A 22 -74.40 -39.84 -88.41
N LYS A 23 -74.38 -40.37 -89.63
CA LYS A 23 -73.56 -41.55 -89.96
C LYS A 23 -72.07 -41.23 -89.93
N ILE A 24 -71.68 -40.06 -90.46
CA ILE A 24 -70.30 -39.57 -90.43
C ILE A 24 -69.87 -39.30 -88.98
N GLN A 25 -70.70 -38.60 -88.20
CA GLN A 25 -70.46 -38.34 -86.78
C GLN A 25 -70.30 -39.64 -85.98
N ALA A 26 -71.20 -40.61 -86.16
CA ALA A 26 -71.11 -41.91 -85.48
C ALA A 26 -69.87 -42.70 -85.89
N ALA A 27 -69.50 -42.70 -87.18
CA ALA A 27 -68.32 -43.39 -87.68
C ALA A 27 -67.01 -42.77 -87.18
N ILE A 28 -66.91 -41.44 -87.15
CA ILE A 28 -65.75 -40.71 -86.62
C ILE A 28 -65.67 -40.87 -85.10
N SER A 29 -66.80 -40.71 -84.40
CA SER A 29 -66.88 -40.90 -82.94
C SER A 29 -66.46 -42.31 -82.52
N GLN A 30 -66.87 -43.34 -83.27
CA GLN A 30 -66.47 -44.73 -83.03
C GLN A 30 -64.96 -44.95 -83.22
N LYS A 31 -64.34 -44.28 -84.20
CA LYS A 31 -62.89 -44.40 -84.46
C LYS A 31 -62.03 -43.63 -83.48
N ILE A 32 -62.45 -42.42 -83.08
CA ILE A 32 -61.70 -41.54 -82.17
C ILE A 32 -61.93 -41.94 -80.70
N GLY A 33 -62.94 -42.78 -80.40
CA GLY A 33 -63.24 -43.22 -79.04
C GLY A 33 -63.88 -42.13 -78.17
N GLY A 34 -64.54 -41.14 -78.80
CA GLY A 34 -65.17 -39.98 -78.17
C GLY A 34 -66.35 -39.46 -78.97
N LYS A 35 -67.02 -38.42 -78.49
CA LYS A 35 -68.11 -37.76 -79.22
C LYS A 35 -67.54 -36.68 -80.13
N VAL A 36 -67.82 -36.75 -81.43
CA VAL A 36 -67.44 -35.73 -82.42
C VAL A 36 -68.69 -35.15 -83.07
N ASP A 37 -68.79 -33.82 -83.04
CA ASP A 37 -69.84 -33.02 -83.68
C ASP A 37 -69.22 -32.01 -84.64
N TYR A 38 -69.99 -31.50 -85.61
CA TYR A 38 -69.52 -30.48 -86.57
C TYR A 38 -70.70 -29.72 -87.18
N HIS A 39 -70.48 -28.51 -87.72
CA HIS A 39 -71.52 -27.71 -88.37
C HIS A 39 -71.77 -28.14 -89.83
N SER A 40 -70.73 -28.08 -90.67
CA SER A 40 -70.78 -28.40 -92.11
C SER A 40 -69.52 -29.10 -92.58
N ILE A 41 -69.62 -29.85 -93.67
CA ILE A 41 -68.51 -30.38 -94.47
C ILE A 41 -68.67 -29.89 -95.91
N ASP A 42 -67.68 -29.18 -96.42
CA ASP A 42 -67.58 -28.75 -97.81
C ASP A 42 -66.46 -29.51 -98.53
N LEU A 43 -66.79 -30.13 -99.65
CA LEU A 43 -65.79 -30.79 -100.51
C LEU A 43 -65.41 -29.86 -101.65
N SER A 44 -64.14 -29.50 -101.73
CA SER A 44 -63.59 -28.75 -102.86
C SER A 44 -62.62 -29.62 -103.66
N ILE A 45 -62.61 -29.44 -104.98
CA ILE A 45 -61.83 -30.26 -105.92
C ILE A 45 -60.67 -29.45 -106.52
N PHE A 46 -60.72 -28.12 -106.48
CA PHE A 46 -59.73 -27.22 -107.08
C PHE A 46 -59.31 -26.11 -106.10
N PRO A 47 -58.02 -25.72 -106.05
CA PRO A 47 -56.89 -26.26 -106.83
C PRO A 47 -56.43 -27.66 -106.40
N HIS A 48 -56.78 -28.10 -105.18
CA HIS A 48 -56.53 -29.46 -104.66
C HIS A 48 -57.82 -30.07 -104.11
N ILE A 49 -57.95 -31.40 -104.18
CA ILE A 49 -59.07 -32.12 -103.56
C ILE A 49 -58.90 -32.03 -102.04
N HIS A 50 -59.83 -31.39 -101.36
CA HIS A 50 -59.87 -31.30 -99.89
C HIS A 50 -61.29 -31.28 -99.36
N ALA A 51 -61.43 -31.61 -98.08
CA ALA A 51 -62.68 -31.54 -97.34
C ALA A 51 -62.52 -30.55 -96.19
N ARG A 52 -63.23 -29.42 -96.27
CA ARG A 52 -63.32 -28.45 -95.19
C ARG A 52 -64.42 -28.84 -94.22
N VAL A 53 -64.16 -28.82 -92.93
CA VAL A 53 -65.14 -29.08 -91.88
C VAL A 53 -65.20 -27.89 -90.94
N ASP A 54 -66.37 -27.28 -90.81
CA ASP A 54 -66.54 -26.08 -89.97
C ASP A 54 -67.12 -26.43 -88.59
N GLN A 55 -66.65 -25.73 -87.57
CA GLN A 55 -67.06 -25.81 -86.17
C GLN A 55 -67.09 -27.24 -85.62
N VAL A 56 -65.95 -27.92 -85.64
CA VAL A 56 -65.81 -29.27 -85.09
C VAL A 56 -65.73 -29.19 -83.57
N THR A 57 -66.46 -30.04 -82.86
CA THR A 57 -66.33 -30.22 -81.40
C THR A 57 -66.00 -31.67 -81.10
N ILE A 58 -64.93 -31.90 -80.33
CA ILE A 58 -64.45 -33.22 -79.94
C ILE A 58 -64.52 -33.32 -78.42
N THR A 59 -65.08 -34.42 -77.90
CA THR A 59 -65.13 -34.67 -76.46
C THR A 59 -64.84 -36.14 -76.15
N LEU A 60 -63.72 -36.40 -75.46
CA LEU A 60 -63.37 -37.66 -74.83
C LEU A 60 -63.60 -37.54 -73.32
N THR A 61 -64.59 -38.28 -72.81
CA THR A 61 -65.05 -38.18 -71.41
C THR A 61 -63.88 -38.27 -70.42
N GLY A 62 -63.69 -37.19 -69.65
CA GLY A 62 -62.68 -37.08 -68.60
C GLY A 62 -61.23 -36.96 -69.08
N LYS A 63 -60.97 -36.77 -70.38
CA LYS A 63 -59.62 -36.75 -70.96
C LYS A 63 -59.33 -35.56 -71.86
N LEU A 64 -60.21 -35.28 -72.83
CA LEU A 64 -59.99 -34.23 -73.84
C LEU A 64 -61.32 -33.57 -74.20
N LYS A 65 -61.32 -32.25 -74.32
CA LYS A 65 -62.40 -31.48 -74.92
C LYS A 65 -61.76 -30.48 -75.87
N GLY A 66 -62.27 -30.36 -77.09
CA GLY A 66 -61.76 -29.37 -78.02
C GLY A 66 -62.81 -28.88 -78.99
N SER A 67 -62.64 -27.64 -79.44
CA SER A 67 -63.39 -27.03 -80.54
C SER A 67 -62.42 -26.54 -81.61
N ILE A 68 -62.79 -26.67 -82.87
CA ILE A 68 -61.96 -26.27 -84.01
C ILE A 68 -62.85 -25.44 -84.93
N GLU A 69 -62.42 -24.24 -85.30
CA GLU A 69 -63.19 -23.37 -86.19
C GLU A 69 -63.27 -23.95 -87.59
N THR A 70 -62.13 -24.27 -88.20
CA THR A 70 -62.05 -24.86 -89.54
C THR A 70 -61.03 -25.99 -89.56
N LEU A 71 -61.38 -27.10 -90.20
CA LEU A 71 -60.53 -28.26 -90.34
C LEU A 71 -60.51 -28.72 -91.81
N ASP A 72 -59.38 -28.53 -92.49
CA ASP A 72 -59.21 -28.91 -93.89
C ASP A 72 -58.46 -30.25 -93.99
N PHE A 73 -59.11 -31.28 -94.57
CA PHE A 73 -58.49 -32.58 -94.84
C PHE A 73 -58.08 -32.70 -96.30
N PHE A 74 -56.82 -33.04 -96.55
CA PHE A 74 -56.31 -33.32 -97.89
C PHE A 74 -56.10 -34.84 -98.07
N PRO A 75 -56.97 -35.54 -98.82
CA PRO A 75 -56.79 -36.95 -99.12
C PRO A 75 -55.72 -37.20 -100.19
N LYS A 76 -55.01 -38.33 -100.07
CA LYS A 76 -54.17 -38.86 -101.15
C LYS A 76 -55.06 -39.20 -102.36
N VAL A 77 -54.80 -38.52 -103.48
CA VAL A 77 -55.62 -38.59 -104.71
C VAL A 77 -55.74 -40.02 -105.25
N LEU A 78 -54.64 -40.78 -105.33
CA LEU A 78 -54.64 -42.13 -105.91
C LEU A 78 -55.46 -43.16 -105.08
N PRO A 79 -55.28 -43.31 -103.76
CA PRO A 79 -56.14 -44.16 -102.91
C PRO A 79 -57.63 -43.78 -102.95
N LEU A 80 -57.95 -42.48 -103.06
CA LEU A 80 -59.31 -41.98 -103.07
C LEU A 80 -60.13 -42.54 -104.25
N PHE A 81 -59.53 -42.61 -105.45
CA PHE A 81 -60.16 -43.23 -106.63
C PHE A 81 -60.35 -44.76 -106.51
N ALA A 82 -59.59 -45.42 -105.62
CA ALA A 82 -59.73 -46.84 -105.31
C ALA A 82 -60.72 -47.11 -104.15
N GLY A 83 -61.46 -46.09 -103.69
CA GLY A 83 -62.42 -46.21 -102.60
C GLY A 83 -61.78 -46.29 -101.20
N LYS A 84 -60.48 -45.98 -101.07
CA LYS A 84 -59.76 -45.96 -99.79
C LYS A 84 -59.40 -44.53 -99.43
N VAL A 85 -60.11 -43.94 -98.46
CA VAL A 85 -59.77 -42.61 -97.95
C VAL A 85 -58.51 -42.72 -97.10
N ARG A 86 -57.42 -42.08 -97.54
CA ARG A 86 -56.18 -41.90 -96.79
C ARG A 86 -55.85 -40.41 -96.79
N ILE A 87 -55.63 -39.85 -95.63
CA ILE A 87 -55.33 -38.43 -95.45
C ILE A 87 -53.81 -38.25 -95.54
N SER A 88 -53.34 -37.23 -96.27
CA SER A 88 -51.93 -36.85 -96.32
C SER A 88 -51.63 -35.65 -95.43
N GLU A 89 -52.51 -34.66 -95.43
CA GLU A 89 -52.33 -33.38 -94.73
C GLU A 89 -53.65 -32.97 -94.08
N ILE A 90 -53.57 -32.38 -92.89
CA ILE A 90 -54.69 -31.85 -92.12
C ILE A 90 -54.30 -30.47 -91.63
N ASP A 91 -55.04 -29.45 -92.07
CA ASP A 91 -54.86 -28.10 -91.58
C ASP A 91 -55.96 -27.77 -90.58
N ILE A 92 -55.56 -27.28 -89.42
CA ILE A 92 -56.42 -27.03 -88.27
C ILE A 92 -56.32 -25.55 -87.91
N VAL A 93 -57.39 -24.80 -88.18
CA VAL A 93 -57.44 -23.35 -87.94
C VAL A 93 -58.24 -23.04 -86.68
N SER A 94 -57.65 -22.22 -85.82
CA SER A 94 -58.15 -21.80 -84.51
C SER A 94 -58.66 -22.97 -83.62
N PRO A 95 -57.85 -24.02 -83.39
CA PRO A 95 -58.19 -25.08 -82.46
C PRO A 95 -58.08 -24.62 -81.01
N ASP A 96 -59.11 -24.85 -80.20
CA ASP A 96 -59.12 -24.65 -78.76
C ASP A 96 -59.24 -26.00 -78.06
N ILE A 97 -58.18 -26.47 -77.39
CA ILE A 97 -58.08 -27.84 -76.87
C ILE A 97 -57.74 -27.86 -75.38
N ASP A 98 -58.63 -28.45 -74.58
CA ASP A 98 -58.44 -28.72 -73.15
C ASP A 98 -58.09 -30.21 -72.92
N PHE A 99 -56.91 -30.48 -72.38
CA PHE A 99 -56.47 -31.79 -71.89
C PHE A 99 -56.67 -31.90 -70.38
N THR A 100 -57.42 -32.89 -69.89
CA THR A 100 -57.64 -33.10 -68.45
C THR A 100 -56.72 -34.19 -67.91
N LEU A 101 -55.90 -33.85 -66.91
CA LEU A 101 -55.04 -34.77 -66.18
C LEU A 101 -55.86 -35.60 -65.16
N PRO A 102 -55.71 -36.94 -65.15
CA PRO A 102 -56.40 -37.81 -64.20
C PRO A 102 -55.81 -37.62 -62.80
N ARG A 103 -56.66 -37.55 -61.76
CA ARG A 103 -56.22 -37.47 -60.36
C ARG A 103 -56.73 -38.66 -59.57
N ASP A 104 -55.85 -39.27 -58.79
CA ASP A 104 -56.15 -40.41 -57.94
C ASP A 104 -57.11 -40.00 -56.80
N GLN A 105 -58.32 -40.57 -56.77
CA GLN A 105 -59.40 -40.08 -55.90
C GLN A 105 -59.28 -40.53 -54.43
N GLU A 106 -58.34 -41.40 -54.09
CA GLU A 106 -58.25 -42.00 -52.75
C GLU A 106 -57.57 -41.13 -51.67
N LYS A 107 -56.82 -40.08 -52.03
CA LYS A 107 -56.18 -39.18 -51.05
C LYS A 107 -57.05 -37.95 -50.72
N ARG A 108 -58.13 -38.18 -49.97
CA ARG A 108 -58.94 -37.11 -49.35
C ARG A 108 -58.16 -36.43 -48.22
N ASN A 109 -57.40 -35.37 -48.50
CA ASN A 109 -57.20 -34.19 -47.62
C ASN A 109 -56.06 -33.24 -48.04
N ILE A 110 -55.40 -33.41 -49.20
CA ILE A 110 -54.34 -32.48 -49.64
C ILE A 110 -54.88 -31.60 -50.77
N THR A 111 -55.12 -30.33 -50.48
CA THR A 111 -55.69 -29.34 -51.40
C THR A 111 -54.77 -28.98 -52.57
N LYS A 112 -53.49 -29.36 -52.54
CA LYS A 112 -52.53 -29.15 -53.64
C LYS A 112 -51.53 -30.33 -53.71
N GLU A 113 -51.87 -31.40 -54.43
CA GLU A 113 -50.86 -32.41 -54.79
C GLU A 113 -50.19 -31.98 -56.10
N PRO A 114 -48.86 -32.09 -56.21
CA PRO A 114 -48.13 -31.70 -57.41
C PRO A 114 -48.40 -32.68 -58.56
N VAL A 115 -48.34 -32.18 -59.79
CA VAL A 115 -48.44 -33.00 -61.00
C VAL A 115 -47.20 -33.88 -61.15
N THR A 116 -47.38 -35.17 -61.37
CA THR A 116 -46.28 -36.14 -61.51
C THR A 116 -46.06 -36.58 -62.97
N LEU A 117 -44.85 -37.07 -63.27
CA LEU A 117 -44.51 -37.64 -64.59
C LEU A 117 -45.41 -38.82 -64.97
N ASP A 118 -45.87 -39.62 -64.00
CA ASP A 118 -46.81 -40.72 -64.25
C ASP A 118 -48.15 -40.21 -64.80
N MET A 119 -48.65 -39.06 -64.32
CA MET A 119 -49.88 -38.45 -64.82
C MET A 119 -49.73 -37.97 -66.28
N ILE A 120 -48.57 -37.39 -66.62
CA ILE A 120 -48.26 -36.95 -68.00
C ILE A 120 -48.12 -38.16 -68.93
N LYS A 121 -47.43 -39.21 -68.46
CA LYS A 121 -47.30 -40.49 -69.18
C LYS A 121 -48.66 -41.09 -69.52
N GLU A 122 -49.62 -41.03 -68.59
CA GLU A 122 -50.97 -41.53 -68.82
C GLU A 122 -51.67 -40.78 -69.96
N ILE A 123 -51.51 -39.45 -70.08
CA ILE A 123 -52.05 -38.67 -71.21
C ILE A 123 -51.41 -39.11 -72.53
N VAL A 124 -50.08 -39.18 -72.58
CA VAL A 124 -49.37 -39.57 -73.79
C VAL A 124 -49.83 -40.95 -74.25
N GLN A 125 -49.89 -41.92 -73.35
CA GLN A 125 -50.29 -43.29 -73.66
C GLN A 125 -51.77 -43.43 -74.05
N ASN A 126 -52.68 -42.72 -73.37
CA ASN A 126 -54.11 -42.99 -73.48
C ASN A 126 -54.89 -42.00 -74.36
N ALA A 127 -54.35 -40.82 -74.64
CA ALA A 127 -55.00 -39.79 -75.46
C ALA A 127 -54.23 -39.52 -76.76
N ILE A 128 -52.90 -39.47 -76.71
CA ILE A 128 -52.06 -39.07 -77.84
C ILE A 128 -51.63 -40.29 -78.69
N SER A 129 -51.14 -41.38 -78.08
CA SER A 129 -50.69 -42.59 -78.79
C SER A 129 -51.76 -43.21 -79.71
N PRO A 130 -53.05 -43.31 -79.32
CA PRO A 130 -54.09 -43.86 -80.21
C PRO A 130 -54.27 -43.04 -81.49
N LEU A 131 -54.18 -41.70 -81.41
CA LEU A 131 -54.32 -40.80 -82.56
C LEU A 131 -53.21 -41.03 -83.59
N PHE A 132 -51.96 -41.18 -83.13
CA PHE A 132 -50.82 -41.44 -84.01
C PHE A 132 -50.77 -42.87 -84.56
N SER A 133 -51.42 -43.83 -83.89
CA SER A 133 -51.47 -45.22 -84.37
C SER A 133 -52.37 -45.41 -85.61
N GLU A 134 -53.40 -44.57 -85.78
CA GLU A 134 -54.37 -44.65 -86.89
C GLU A 134 -53.92 -43.90 -88.16
N LEU A 135 -52.87 -43.06 -88.05
CA LEU A 135 -52.31 -42.27 -89.16
C LEU A 135 -50.87 -42.72 -89.48
N PRO A 136 -50.67 -43.59 -90.50
CA PRO A 136 -49.34 -44.16 -90.77
C PRO A 136 -48.33 -43.19 -91.38
N GLU A 137 -48.80 -42.23 -92.19
CA GLU A 137 -48.06 -41.09 -92.75
C GLU A 137 -49.01 -39.88 -92.76
N PHE A 138 -48.60 -38.76 -92.17
CA PHE A 138 -49.44 -37.58 -92.05
C PHE A 138 -48.62 -36.29 -91.89
N GLN A 139 -49.22 -35.15 -92.21
CA GLN A 139 -48.77 -33.81 -91.85
C GLN A 139 -49.96 -33.08 -91.21
N LEU A 140 -49.78 -32.54 -90.01
CA LEU A 140 -50.77 -31.72 -89.31
C LEU A 140 -50.21 -30.32 -89.20
N THR A 141 -50.98 -29.31 -89.59
CA THR A 141 -50.67 -27.92 -89.31
C THR A 141 -51.73 -27.33 -88.39
N PHE A 142 -51.32 -26.52 -87.43
CA PHE A 142 -52.18 -25.77 -86.53
C PHE A 142 -51.88 -24.29 -86.73
N GLU A 143 -52.90 -23.48 -86.96
CA GLU A 143 -52.80 -22.03 -87.04
C GLU A 143 -53.72 -21.37 -86.01
N ASP A 144 -53.21 -20.37 -85.29
CA ASP A 144 -53.96 -19.57 -84.32
C ASP A 144 -54.63 -20.39 -83.19
N GLY A 145 -53.96 -21.44 -82.73
CA GLY A 145 -54.52 -22.36 -81.73
C GLY A 145 -54.37 -21.91 -80.27
N THR A 146 -55.24 -22.43 -79.41
CA THR A 146 -55.16 -22.38 -77.96
C THR A 146 -55.18 -23.80 -77.37
N GLY A 147 -54.32 -24.05 -76.39
CA GLY A 147 -54.20 -25.34 -75.72
C GLY A 147 -54.10 -25.16 -74.22
N ASN A 148 -54.94 -25.86 -73.46
CA ASN A 148 -54.92 -25.86 -72.01
C ASN A 148 -54.73 -27.28 -71.47
N ILE A 149 -53.94 -27.43 -70.40
CA ILE A 149 -53.85 -28.63 -69.59
C ILE A 149 -54.51 -28.34 -68.25
N MET A 150 -55.49 -29.14 -67.86
CA MET A 150 -56.40 -28.90 -66.73
C MET A 150 -56.29 -30.02 -65.68
N VAL A 151 -56.35 -29.66 -64.39
CA VAL A 151 -56.52 -30.58 -63.25
C VAL A 151 -57.68 -30.08 -62.39
N LYS A 152 -58.75 -30.88 -62.20
CA LYS A 152 -59.94 -30.51 -61.39
C LYS A 152 -60.46 -29.09 -61.68
N ASP A 153 -60.62 -28.77 -62.97
CA ASP A 153 -61.10 -27.47 -63.47
C ASP A 153 -60.14 -26.28 -63.27
N GLU A 154 -58.87 -26.51 -62.87
CA GLU A 154 -57.81 -25.50 -62.87
C GLU A 154 -56.83 -25.71 -64.03
N THR A 155 -56.49 -24.65 -64.77
CA THR A 155 -55.48 -24.69 -65.84
C THR A 155 -54.07 -24.74 -65.24
N VAL A 156 -53.34 -25.81 -65.53
CA VAL A 156 -51.94 -26.07 -65.11
C VAL A 156 -50.93 -25.61 -66.17
N PHE A 157 -51.32 -25.56 -67.43
CA PHE A 157 -50.50 -25.02 -68.51
C PHE A 157 -51.41 -24.52 -69.61
N ASP A 158 -51.18 -23.31 -70.10
CA ASP A 158 -51.86 -22.74 -71.25
C ASP A 158 -50.84 -22.39 -72.33
N ILE A 159 -51.24 -22.46 -73.59
CA ILE A 159 -50.49 -21.96 -74.72
C ILE A 159 -51.47 -21.35 -75.73
N LYS A 160 -51.12 -20.18 -76.28
CA LYS A 160 -51.93 -19.36 -77.18
C LYS A 160 -51.13 -19.01 -78.42
N ASP A 161 -51.82 -18.49 -79.43
CA ASP A 161 -51.26 -18.14 -80.73
C ASP A 161 -50.46 -19.32 -81.35
N VAL A 162 -50.93 -20.56 -81.10
CA VAL A 162 -50.18 -21.78 -81.41
C VAL A 162 -50.08 -21.95 -82.92
N GLN A 163 -48.84 -21.97 -83.40
CA GLN A 163 -48.48 -22.45 -84.72
C GLN A 163 -47.74 -23.77 -84.56
N ALA A 164 -48.32 -24.87 -85.01
CA ALA A 164 -47.69 -26.18 -84.88
C ALA A 164 -47.66 -26.91 -86.21
N GLU A 165 -46.54 -27.57 -86.51
CA GLU A 165 -46.38 -28.52 -87.60
C GLU A 165 -45.99 -29.87 -86.99
N ILE A 166 -46.83 -30.88 -87.16
CA ILE A 166 -46.59 -32.23 -86.68
C ILE A 166 -46.64 -33.17 -87.87
N SER A 167 -45.52 -33.77 -88.25
CA SER A 167 -45.45 -34.66 -89.40
C SER A 167 -44.89 -36.03 -89.03
N SER A 168 -45.28 -37.04 -89.79
CA SER A 168 -44.68 -38.37 -89.73
C SER A 168 -44.54 -38.91 -91.15
N LEU A 169 -43.33 -38.79 -91.69
CA LEU A 169 -42.96 -39.30 -93.01
C LEU A 169 -42.32 -40.71 -92.95
N SER A 170 -41.95 -41.17 -91.74
CA SER A 170 -41.29 -42.46 -91.48
C SER A 170 -41.81 -43.13 -90.19
N HIS A 171 -40.95 -43.81 -89.43
CA HIS A 171 -41.26 -44.26 -88.06
C HIS A 171 -41.07 -43.16 -87.01
N GLU A 172 -40.53 -42.01 -87.41
CA GLU A 172 -40.34 -40.83 -86.56
C GLU A 172 -41.50 -39.83 -86.74
N ILE A 173 -41.81 -39.12 -85.66
CA ILE A 173 -42.73 -37.99 -85.58
C ILE A 173 -41.87 -36.74 -85.38
N GLU A 174 -41.94 -35.81 -86.33
CA GLU A 174 -41.34 -34.48 -86.22
C GLU A 174 -42.38 -33.48 -85.72
N ILE A 175 -42.01 -32.66 -84.74
CA ILE A 175 -42.87 -31.69 -84.06
C ILE A 175 -42.15 -30.34 -84.08
N ASP A 176 -42.75 -29.30 -84.67
CA ASP A 176 -42.31 -27.90 -84.56
C ASP A 176 -43.50 -27.08 -84.05
N ILE A 177 -43.46 -26.62 -82.80
CA ILE A 177 -44.52 -25.84 -82.16
C ILE A 177 -43.97 -24.47 -81.80
N LYS A 178 -44.73 -23.42 -82.07
CA LYS A 178 -44.51 -22.05 -81.60
C LYS A 178 -45.78 -21.52 -80.96
N GLY A 179 -45.63 -20.70 -79.93
CA GLY A 179 -46.77 -20.04 -79.28
C GLY A 179 -46.34 -19.19 -78.10
N SER A 180 -47.30 -18.59 -77.43
CA SER A 180 -47.13 -17.77 -76.22
C SER A 180 -47.83 -18.43 -75.03
N SER A 181 -47.34 -18.23 -73.80
CA SER A 181 -47.91 -18.83 -72.58
C SER A 181 -47.73 -17.90 -71.39
N GLU A 182 -48.47 -18.13 -70.30
CA GLU A 182 -48.18 -17.50 -69.01
C GLU A 182 -46.78 -17.81 -68.48
N ILE A 183 -46.14 -18.90 -68.95
CA ILE A 183 -44.78 -19.25 -68.53
C ILE A 183 -43.69 -18.68 -69.44
N GLY A 184 -44.03 -18.01 -70.54
CA GLY A 184 -43.05 -17.45 -71.48
C GLY A 184 -43.70 -16.75 -72.66
N GLU A 185 -43.14 -15.60 -73.07
CA GLU A 185 -43.71 -14.78 -74.16
C GLU A 185 -43.61 -15.49 -75.51
N ASP A 186 -42.44 -16.05 -75.82
CA ASP A 186 -42.22 -16.87 -77.01
C ASP A 186 -41.73 -18.26 -76.58
N ILE A 187 -42.51 -19.29 -76.90
CA ILE A 187 -42.16 -20.70 -76.72
C ILE A 187 -41.96 -21.31 -78.10
N SER A 188 -40.82 -21.97 -78.31
CA SER A 188 -40.57 -22.79 -79.49
C SER A 188 -40.11 -24.19 -79.08
N VAL A 189 -40.82 -25.21 -79.56
CA VAL A 189 -40.51 -26.62 -79.32
C VAL A 189 -40.22 -27.29 -80.64
N LYS A 190 -39.03 -27.88 -80.78
CA LYS A 190 -38.67 -28.72 -81.92
C LYS A 190 -38.29 -30.10 -81.43
N ALA A 191 -38.98 -31.15 -81.85
CA ALA A 191 -38.70 -32.51 -81.39
C ALA A 191 -38.80 -33.54 -82.53
N SER A 192 -37.99 -34.60 -82.44
CA SER A 192 -38.14 -35.84 -83.21
C SER A 192 -38.29 -37.02 -82.23
N LEU A 193 -39.30 -37.85 -82.43
CA LEU A 193 -39.66 -38.98 -81.55
C LEU A 193 -39.99 -40.24 -82.37
N ASP A 194 -39.49 -41.41 -81.99
CA ASP A 194 -39.92 -42.70 -82.53
C ASP A 194 -41.36 -43.01 -82.10
N ARG A 195 -42.22 -43.38 -83.05
CA ARG A 195 -43.65 -43.58 -82.83
C ARG A 195 -43.97 -44.77 -81.91
N ARG A 196 -43.09 -45.75 -81.76
CA ARG A 196 -43.37 -47.01 -81.02
C ARG A 196 -43.03 -46.89 -79.55
N ASP A 197 -41.86 -46.35 -79.23
CA ASP A 197 -41.34 -46.29 -77.86
C ASP A 197 -41.12 -44.86 -77.35
N PHE A 198 -41.46 -43.84 -78.16
CA PHE A 198 -41.32 -42.41 -77.85
C PHE A 198 -39.88 -42.00 -77.54
N LYS A 199 -38.90 -42.76 -78.05
CA LYS A 199 -37.49 -42.38 -77.94
C LYS A 199 -37.15 -41.27 -78.91
N GLY A 200 -36.40 -40.29 -78.46
CA GLY A 200 -36.01 -39.20 -79.33
C GLY A 200 -35.38 -38.03 -78.61
N SER A 201 -35.36 -36.89 -79.28
CA SER A 201 -34.77 -35.66 -78.75
C SER A 201 -35.51 -34.43 -79.23
N GLY A 202 -35.48 -33.39 -78.43
CA GLY A 202 -36.03 -32.09 -78.79
C GLY A 202 -35.28 -30.94 -78.15
N VAL A 203 -35.55 -29.75 -78.66
CA VAL A 203 -35.08 -28.48 -78.13
C VAL A 203 -36.30 -27.62 -77.83
N ILE A 204 -36.37 -27.12 -76.60
CA ILE A 204 -37.38 -26.16 -76.15
C ILE A 204 -36.66 -24.84 -75.91
N GLN A 205 -37.03 -23.80 -76.64
CA GLN A 205 -36.54 -22.44 -76.47
C GLN A 205 -37.66 -21.59 -75.87
N MET A 206 -37.35 -20.82 -74.84
CA MET A 206 -38.30 -19.90 -74.21
C MET A 206 -37.65 -18.52 -74.05
N VAL A 207 -38.39 -17.49 -74.45
CA VAL A 207 -38.06 -16.07 -74.22
C VAL A 207 -38.90 -15.53 -73.07
N ARG A 208 -38.27 -14.80 -72.14
CA ARG A 208 -38.90 -14.28 -70.91
C ARG A 208 -39.68 -15.36 -70.14
N PHE A 209 -38.99 -16.46 -69.87
CA PHE A 209 -39.53 -17.58 -69.11
C PHE A 209 -39.88 -17.15 -67.67
N GLU A 210 -41.12 -17.40 -67.23
CA GLU A 210 -41.62 -17.11 -65.88
C GLU A 210 -41.62 -18.38 -65.01
N PRO A 211 -40.50 -18.74 -64.37
CA PRO A 211 -40.39 -19.98 -63.61
C PRO A 211 -41.34 -20.05 -62.41
N GLN A 212 -41.75 -18.89 -61.87
CA GLN A 212 -42.61 -18.84 -60.69
C GLN A 212 -43.98 -19.48 -60.93
N SER A 213 -44.54 -19.29 -62.13
CA SER A 213 -45.80 -19.90 -62.54
C SER A 213 -45.72 -21.42 -62.49
N LEU A 214 -44.55 -22.00 -62.80
CA LEU A 214 -44.31 -23.44 -62.65
C LEU A 214 -44.06 -23.84 -61.18
N ILE A 215 -43.31 -23.06 -60.42
CA ILE A 215 -43.05 -23.34 -58.99
C ILE A 215 -44.38 -23.37 -58.22
N ASP A 216 -45.25 -22.38 -58.41
CA ASP A 216 -46.55 -22.31 -57.73
C ASP A 216 -47.47 -23.51 -58.07
N ARG A 217 -47.25 -24.16 -59.22
CA ARG A 217 -48.03 -25.30 -59.72
C ARG A 217 -47.43 -26.66 -59.33
N PHE A 218 -46.13 -26.84 -59.50
CA PHE A 218 -45.43 -28.12 -59.30
C PHE A 218 -44.77 -28.25 -57.91
N LEU A 219 -44.47 -27.13 -57.25
CA LEU A 219 -43.84 -27.07 -55.93
C LEU A 219 -44.53 -26.00 -55.05
N PRO A 220 -45.85 -26.11 -54.79
CA PRO A 220 -46.63 -25.06 -54.14
C PRO A 220 -46.20 -24.74 -52.69
N ASP A 221 -45.51 -25.68 -52.04
CA ASP A 221 -44.97 -25.53 -50.68
C ASP A 221 -43.52 -25.01 -50.68
N ALA A 222 -42.96 -24.65 -51.86
CA ALA A 222 -41.63 -24.08 -51.95
C ALA A 222 -41.59 -22.77 -51.14
N PRO A 223 -40.64 -22.62 -50.19
CA PRO A 223 -40.57 -21.43 -49.36
C PRO A 223 -40.04 -20.19 -50.11
N TYR A 224 -39.68 -20.35 -51.39
CA TYR A 224 -39.06 -19.31 -52.22
C TYR A 224 -39.97 -18.97 -53.40
N ARG A 225 -39.98 -17.69 -53.78
CA ARG A 225 -40.67 -17.17 -54.97
C ARG A 225 -39.68 -16.46 -55.88
N ILE A 226 -39.67 -16.77 -57.17
CA ILE A 226 -38.94 -16.02 -58.18
C ILE A 226 -39.85 -14.88 -58.66
N LEU A 227 -39.32 -13.66 -58.75
CA LEU A 227 -40.11 -12.46 -59.05
C LEU A 227 -39.87 -11.91 -60.46
N GLU A 228 -38.80 -12.34 -61.12
CA GLU A 228 -38.39 -11.83 -62.43
C GLU A 228 -38.25 -12.98 -63.44
N PRO A 229 -38.62 -12.76 -64.72
CA PRO A 229 -38.49 -13.75 -65.78
C PRO A 229 -37.01 -13.96 -66.18
N ILE A 230 -36.72 -15.12 -66.77
CA ILE A 230 -35.43 -15.46 -67.37
C ILE A 230 -35.50 -15.17 -68.86
N ASP A 231 -34.63 -14.28 -69.36
CA ASP A 231 -34.75 -13.74 -70.72
C ASP A 231 -34.60 -14.81 -71.81
N ASN A 232 -33.59 -15.67 -71.74
CA ASN A 232 -33.34 -16.71 -72.74
C ASN A 232 -33.00 -18.03 -72.07
N LEU A 233 -33.82 -19.05 -72.31
CA LEU A 233 -33.61 -20.38 -71.76
C LEU A 233 -33.77 -21.43 -72.87
N SER A 234 -32.77 -22.28 -73.01
CA SER A 234 -32.79 -23.38 -73.96
C SER A 234 -32.67 -24.71 -73.22
N PHE A 235 -33.64 -25.60 -73.45
CA PHE A 235 -33.63 -26.97 -72.95
C PHE A 235 -33.37 -27.92 -74.11
N ARG A 236 -32.37 -28.77 -74.00
CA ARG A 236 -32.18 -29.93 -74.87
C ARG A 236 -32.68 -31.16 -74.12
N VAL A 237 -33.77 -31.74 -74.61
CA VAL A 237 -34.40 -32.90 -73.99
C VAL A 237 -34.10 -34.13 -74.84
N LYS A 238 -33.70 -35.22 -74.19
CA LYS A 238 -33.56 -36.55 -74.77
C LYS A 238 -34.42 -37.51 -73.96
N ILE A 239 -35.22 -38.31 -74.64
CA ILE A 239 -36.15 -39.26 -74.03
C ILE A 239 -35.74 -40.65 -74.50
N GLU A 240 -35.43 -41.56 -73.56
CA GLU A 240 -35.08 -42.97 -73.82
C GLU A 240 -36.22 -43.90 -73.38
N GLY A 241 -37.46 -43.48 -73.68
CA GLY A 241 -38.71 -44.09 -73.22
C GLY A 241 -39.40 -43.24 -72.15
N LEU A 242 -40.67 -43.54 -71.84
CA LEU A 242 -41.51 -42.72 -70.96
C LEU A 242 -41.07 -42.68 -69.48
N ASN A 243 -40.05 -43.46 -69.10
CA ASN A 243 -39.50 -43.56 -67.74
C ASN A 243 -38.04 -43.10 -67.64
N ASP A 244 -37.38 -42.76 -68.76
CA ASP A 244 -35.98 -42.29 -68.80
C ASP A 244 -35.93 -40.97 -69.57
N VAL A 245 -35.82 -39.88 -68.82
CA VAL A 245 -35.80 -38.51 -69.36
C VAL A 245 -34.49 -37.84 -68.96
N LYS A 246 -33.76 -37.34 -69.96
CA LYS A 246 -32.58 -36.51 -69.78
C LYS A 246 -32.84 -35.14 -70.36
N ALA A 247 -32.69 -34.09 -69.57
CA ALA A 247 -32.82 -32.72 -70.02
C ALA A 247 -31.57 -31.94 -69.64
N GLU A 248 -30.94 -31.28 -70.61
CA GLU A 248 -29.86 -30.32 -70.39
C GLU A 248 -30.44 -28.92 -70.53
N VAL A 249 -30.06 -28.01 -69.64
CA VAL A 249 -30.48 -26.60 -69.66
C VAL A 249 -29.25 -25.71 -69.78
N GLU A 250 -29.33 -24.73 -70.68
CA GLU A 250 -28.33 -23.67 -70.82
C GLU A 250 -29.06 -22.31 -70.88
N GLY A 251 -28.61 -21.37 -70.04
CA GLY A 251 -29.19 -20.03 -69.93
C GLY A 251 -28.13 -18.94 -69.73
N SER A 252 -28.29 -17.80 -70.40
CA SER A 252 -27.41 -16.64 -70.30
C SER A 252 -28.09 -15.36 -70.84
N PRO A 253 -27.98 -14.20 -70.16
CA PRO A 253 -27.55 -14.00 -68.77
C PRO A 253 -28.61 -14.47 -67.76
N VAL A 254 -28.21 -14.68 -66.51
CA VAL A 254 -29.11 -15.11 -65.43
C VAL A 254 -29.30 -13.96 -64.46
N ASN A 255 -30.43 -13.28 -64.56
CA ASN A 255 -30.84 -12.26 -63.59
C ASN A 255 -32.09 -12.76 -62.89
N LEU A 256 -31.97 -13.14 -61.61
CA LEU A 256 -33.06 -13.72 -60.84
C LEU A 256 -33.25 -12.93 -59.56
N LYS A 257 -34.47 -12.46 -59.35
CA LYS A 257 -34.88 -11.94 -58.06
C LYS A 257 -35.67 -13.02 -57.32
N VAL A 258 -35.14 -13.52 -56.22
CA VAL A 258 -35.79 -14.57 -55.40
C VAL A 258 -36.27 -13.96 -54.10
N LYS A 259 -37.41 -14.39 -53.57
CA LYS A 259 -37.99 -13.88 -52.33
C LYS A 259 -38.35 -15.04 -51.41
N ARG A 260 -37.93 -14.98 -50.15
CA ARG A 260 -38.36 -15.87 -49.06
C ARG A 260 -38.94 -15.03 -47.93
N GLY A 261 -40.23 -15.20 -47.63
CA GLY A 261 -40.92 -14.34 -46.67
C GLY A 261 -40.89 -12.87 -47.13
N ASP A 262 -40.41 -11.95 -46.28
CA ASP A 262 -40.25 -10.53 -46.62
C ASP A 262 -38.89 -10.16 -47.23
N LYS A 263 -37.94 -11.10 -47.29
CA LYS A 263 -36.57 -10.83 -47.78
C LYS A 263 -36.43 -11.20 -49.25
N GLY A 264 -35.88 -10.28 -50.03
CA GLY A 264 -35.50 -10.48 -51.43
C GLY A 264 -34.01 -10.73 -51.57
N LEU A 265 -33.65 -11.54 -52.56
CA LEU A 265 -32.32 -11.93 -53.02
C LEU A 265 -32.21 -11.50 -54.48
N PHE A 266 -31.05 -10.97 -54.86
CA PHE A 266 -30.76 -10.67 -56.26
C PHE A 266 -29.56 -11.50 -56.74
N LEU A 267 -29.83 -12.46 -57.63
CA LEU A 267 -28.79 -13.26 -58.29
C LEU A 267 -28.53 -12.67 -59.67
N LYS A 268 -27.29 -12.26 -59.92
CA LYS A 268 -26.82 -11.82 -61.23
C LYS A 268 -25.68 -12.70 -61.68
N GLY A 269 -25.83 -13.32 -62.84
CA GLY A 269 -24.89 -14.30 -63.36
C GLY A 269 -24.74 -14.26 -64.88
N LYS A 270 -23.62 -14.79 -65.33
CA LYS A 270 -23.27 -14.86 -66.76
C LYS A 270 -23.84 -16.10 -67.42
N GLU A 271 -23.91 -17.20 -66.69
CA GLU A 271 -24.10 -18.52 -67.27
C GLU A 271 -24.70 -19.48 -66.24
N LEU A 272 -25.69 -20.25 -66.67
CA LEU A 272 -26.27 -21.39 -65.97
C LEU A 272 -26.27 -22.59 -66.93
N LYS A 273 -25.62 -23.68 -66.50
CA LYS A 273 -25.61 -24.98 -67.16
C LYS A 273 -25.95 -26.06 -66.17
N GLY A 274 -26.91 -26.90 -66.53
CA GLY A 274 -27.27 -28.04 -65.71
C GLY A 274 -27.93 -29.15 -66.52
N SER A 275 -28.11 -30.29 -65.86
CA SER A 275 -28.83 -31.42 -66.41
C SER A 275 -29.75 -32.04 -65.36
N LEU A 276 -30.85 -32.60 -65.83
CA LEU A 276 -31.82 -33.38 -65.07
C LEU A 276 -31.88 -34.76 -65.72
N GLN A 277 -31.64 -35.80 -64.94
CA GLN A 277 -31.82 -37.19 -65.34
C GLN A 277 -32.83 -37.85 -64.40
N ILE A 278 -33.90 -38.40 -64.97
CA ILE A 278 -34.96 -39.10 -64.24
C ILE A 278 -35.06 -40.52 -64.79
N ASN A 279 -34.84 -41.51 -63.92
CA ASN A 279 -34.96 -42.94 -64.20
C ASN A 279 -35.87 -43.61 -63.13
N GLU A 280 -36.22 -44.89 -63.29
CA GLU A 280 -37.16 -45.58 -62.37
C GLU A 280 -36.69 -45.65 -60.90
N GLY A 281 -35.38 -45.73 -60.65
CA GLY A 281 -34.81 -45.84 -59.30
C GLY A 281 -34.28 -44.53 -58.72
N GLU A 282 -33.94 -43.54 -59.55
CA GLU A 282 -33.20 -42.35 -59.14
C GLU A 282 -33.60 -41.12 -59.95
N THR A 283 -33.59 -39.95 -59.30
CA THR A 283 -33.58 -38.65 -59.96
C THR A 283 -32.31 -37.89 -59.59
N GLN A 284 -31.51 -37.55 -60.60
CA GLN A 284 -30.29 -36.76 -60.44
C GLN A 284 -30.47 -35.38 -61.09
N ILE A 285 -30.21 -34.33 -60.33
CA ILE A 285 -30.13 -32.95 -60.79
C ILE A 285 -28.68 -32.53 -60.66
N SER A 286 -28.02 -32.28 -61.79
CA SER A 286 -26.63 -31.83 -61.84
C SER A 286 -26.57 -30.36 -62.24
N LEU A 287 -25.97 -29.54 -61.41
CA LEU A 287 -25.53 -28.19 -61.75
C LEU A 287 -24.11 -28.29 -62.29
N THR A 288 -23.94 -28.27 -63.61
CA THR A 288 -22.61 -28.35 -64.21
C THR A 288 -21.82 -27.07 -63.96
N GLU A 289 -22.47 -25.92 -64.12
CA GLU A 289 -21.83 -24.63 -63.92
C GLU A 289 -22.86 -23.52 -63.63
N LEU A 290 -22.63 -22.77 -62.56
CA LEU A 290 -23.36 -21.56 -62.21
C LEU A 290 -22.34 -20.45 -61.92
N LYS A 291 -22.18 -19.51 -62.84
CA LYS A 291 -21.26 -18.37 -62.69
C LYS A 291 -22.03 -17.11 -62.29
N LEU A 292 -21.94 -16.73 -61.02
CA LEU A 292 -22.59 -15.52 -60.48
C LEU A 292 -21.58 -14.37 -60.33
N GLU A 293 -21.97 -13.19 -60.82
CA GLU A 293 -21.30 -11.92 -60.52
C GLU A 293 -21.73 -11.37 -59.16
N HIS A 294 -22.99 -11.60 -58.78
CA HIS A 294 -23.54 -11.24 -57.48
C HIS A 294 -24.56 -12.29 -57.00
N PRO A 295 -24.38 -12.89 -55.81
CA PRO A 295 -23.13 -12.89 -55.04
C PRO A 295 -21.98 -13.50 -55.86
N HIS A 296 -20.74 -13.10 -55.59
CA HIS A 296 -19.59 -13.54 -56.39
C HIS A 296 -19.19 -14.97 -56.00
N LEU A 297 -19.62 -15.94 -56.82
CA LEU A 297 -19.29 -17.35 -56.65
C LEU A 297 -19.47 -18.13 -57.96
N ASN A 298 -18.66 -19.17 -58.14
CA ASN A 298 -18.85 -20.18 -59.18
C ASN A 298 -19.19 -21.51 -58.52
N MET A 299 -20.31 -22.13 -58.89
CA MET A 299 -20.78 -23.37 -58.26
C MET A 299 -21.09 -24.47 -59.29
N SER A 300 -20.83 -25.71 -58.89
CA SER A 300 -21.26 -26.93 -59.56
C SER A 300 -21.69 -27.95 -58.52
N GLY A 301 -22.40 -29.00 -58.88
CA GLY A 301 -22.74 -30.07 -57.95
C GLY A 301 -23.91 -30.94 -58.39
N ASP A 302 -24.27 -31.87 -57.54
CA ASP A 302 -25.27 -32.90 -57.79
C ASP A 302 -26.25 -33.00 -56.62
N LEU A 303 -27.53 -33.13 -56.94
CA LEU A 303 -28.59 -33.52 -56.02
C LEU A 303 -29.18 -34.84 -56.53
N VAL A 304 -29.01 -35.89 -55.75
CA VAL A 304 -29.49 -37.24 -56.07
C VAL A 304 -30.63 -37.61 -55.13
N VAL A 305 -31.73 -38.07 -55.69
CA VAL A 305 -32.90 -38.59 -54.98
C VAL A 305 -33.07 -40.04 -55.37
N ASP A 306 -32.77 -40.95 -54.43
CA ASP A 306 -33.01 -42.38 -54.57
C ASP A 306 -34.47 -42.68 -54.16
N HIS A 307 -35.26 -43.16 -55.12
CA HIS A 307 -36.69 -43.43 -54.93
C HIS A 307 -36.96 -44.73 -54.15
N GLU A 308 -36.01 -45.67 -54.12
CA GLU A 308 -36.12 -46.92 -53.37
C GLU A 308 -35.85 -46.71 -51.87
N THR A 309 -34.75 -46.03 -51.56
CA THR A 309 -34.32 -45.79 -50.17
C THR A 309 -34.93 -44.53 -49.57
N ARG A 310 -35.50 -43.65 -50.42
CA ARG A 310 -35.94 -42.27 -50.07
C ARG A 310 -34.81 -41.41 -49.51
N GLN A 311 -33.57 -41.73 -49.87
CA GLN A 311 -32.40 -40.96 -49.49
C GLN A 311 -32.18 -39.85 -50.50
N ILE A 312 -31.87 -38.66 -49.99
CA ILE A 312 -31.50 -37.50 -50.77
C ILE A 312 -30.06 -37.16 -50.38
N SER A 313 -29.17 -37.11 -51.36
CA SER A 313 -27.80 -36.65 -51.18
C SER A 313 -27.56 -35.39 -52.02
N LEU A 314 -26.80 -34.46 -51.44
CA LEU A 314 -26.42 -33.20 -52.04
C LEU A 314 -24.90 -33.06 -51.95
N GLU A 315 -24.25 -32.81 -53.07
CA GLU A 315 -22.84 -32.43 -53.14
C GLU A 315 -22.71 -31.15 -53.96
N LEU A 316 -22.21 -30.07 -53.37
CA LEU A 316 -21.96 -28.81 -54.06
C LEU A 316 -20.49 -28.45 -53.93
N THR A 317 -19.86 -28.11 -55.04
CA THR A 317 -18.52 -27.53 -55.10
C THR A 317 -18.62 -26.07 -55.52
N GLY A 318 -18.05 -25.17 -54.72
CA GLY A 318 -17.91 -23.75 -55.05
C GLY A 318 -16.44 -23.37 -55.24
N ARG A 319 -16.17 -22.37 -56.08
CA ARG A 319 -14.84 -21.79 -56.34
C ARG A 319 -14.92 -20.28 -56.45
N ASP A 320 -13.83 -19.59 -56.12
CA ASP A 320 -13.71 -18.11 -56.12
C ASP A 320 -14.92 -17.46 -55.43
N ILE A 321 -15.12 -17.82 -54.17
CA ILE A 321 -16.28 -17.39 -53.40
C ILE A 321 -15.88 -16.19 -52.56
N ASP A 322 -16.58 -15.07 -52.74
CA ASP A 322 -16.51 -13.93 -51.85
C ASP A 322 -17.53 -14.09 -50.72
N ILE A 323 -17.06 -14.39 -49.51
CA ILE A 323 -17.90 -14.67 -48.34
C ILE A 323 -18.77 -13.46 -48.00
N ASP A 324 -18.28 -12.23 -48.17
CA ASP A 324 -19.04 -11.02 -47.82
C ASP A 324 -20.31 -10.92 -48.68
N SER A 325 -20.17 -11.12 -50.00
CA SER A 325 -21.32 -11.13 -50.92
C SER A 325 -22.26 -12.32 -50.66
N VAL A 326 -21.72 -13.52 -50.40
CA VAL A 326 -22.52 -14.72 -50.16
C VAL A 326 -23.28 -14.65 -48.83
N ARG A 327 -22.68 -14.05 -47.81
CA ARG A 327 -23.24 -13.98 -46.46
C ARG A 327 -24.58 -13.23 -46.43
N GLU A 328 -24.66 -12.08 -47.10
CA GLU A 328 -25.91 -11.29 -47.18
C GLU A 328 -27.04 -12.15 -47.75
N GLU A 329 -26.75 -12.80 -48.87
CA GLU A 329 -27.72 -13.57 -49.64
C GLU A 329 -28.08 -14.91 -48.99
N ALA A 330 -27.13 -15.57 -48.36
CA ALA A 330 -27.38 -16.79 -47.59
C ALA A 330 -28.19 -16.52 -46.30
N LEU A 331 -27.99 -15.37 -45.65
CA LEU A 331 -28.82 -14.94 -44.51
C LEU A 331 -30.22 -14.46 -44.92
N ALA A 332 -30.39 -14.01 -46.17
CA ALA A 332 -31.71 -13.76 -46.75
C ALA A 332 -32.42 -15.09 -47.06
N LEU A 333 -31.72 -16.03 -47.69
CA LEU A 333 -32.27 -17.32 -48.12
C LEU A 333 -32.50 -18.30 -46.99
N ALA A 334 -31.56 -18.49 -46.07
CA ALA A 334 -31.59 -19.54 -45.06
C ALA A 334 -31.36 -18.99 -43.64
N GLY A 335 -31.69 -17.71 -43.43
CA GLY A 335 -31.50 -17.03 -42.16
C GLY A 335 -32.39 -17.54 -41.02
N ASP A 336 -33.36 -18.43 -41.26
CA ASP A 336 -34.10 -19.15 -40.22
C ASP A 336 -33.37 -20.42 -39.73
N ASN A 337 -32.39 -20.90 -40.49
CA ASN A 337 -31.55 -22.02 -40.10
C ASN A 337 -30.48 -21.57 -39.08
N LYS A 338 -30.50 -22.17 -37.89
CA LYS A 338 -29.59 -21.85 -36.79
C LYS A 338 -28.11 -22.11 -37.13
N VAL A 339 -27.81 -23.06 -38.02
CA VAL A 339 -26.45 -23.36 -38.48
C VAL A 339 -25.92 -22.21 -39.32
N VAL A 340 -26.70 -21.79 -40.33
CA VAL A 340 -26.36 -20.66 -41.21
C VAL A 340 -26.18 -19.37 -40.42
N GLN A 341 -27.12 -19.08 -39.49
CA GLN A 341 -27.00 -17.93 -38.60
C GLN A 341 -25.69 -17.96 -37.80
N LYS A 342 -25.31 -19.12 -37.24
CA LYS A 342 -24.13 -19.24 -36.39
C LYS A 342 -22.83 -19.22 -37.18
N ILE A 343 -22.77 -19.86 -38.35
CA ILE A 343 -21.61 -19.79 -39.24
C ILE A 343 -21.33 -18.33 -39.60
N PHE A 344 -22.34 -17.58 -40.09
CA PHE A 344 -22.17 -16.16 -40.46
C PHE A 344 -22.17 -15.19 -39.26
N GLN A 345 -22.45 -15.68 -38.05
CA GLN A 345 -22.11 -14.96 -36.82
C GLN A 345 -20.62 -15.02 -36.54
N MET A 346 -19.93 -16.09 -36.93
CA MET A 346 -18.49 -16.26 -36.74
C MET A 346 -17.72 -15.78 -37.97
N VAL A 347 -17.94 -16.36 -39.14
CA VAL A 347 -17.28 -15.97 -40.39
C VAL A 347 -17.97 -14.73 -40.95
N LYS A 348 -17.29 -13.59 -40.86
CA LYS A 348 -17.83 -12.27 -41.25
C LYS A 348 -17.56 -11.90 -42.69
N GLY A 349 -16.40 -12.30 -43.23
CA GLY A 349 -15.93 -11.99 -44.58
C GLY A 349 -14.69 -12.80 -44.97
N GLY A 350 -14.19 -12.59 -46.19
CA GLY A 350 -13.02 -13.27 -46.75
C GLY A 350 -13.29 -14.00 -48.08
N ARG A 351 -12.27 -14.68 -48.60
CA ARG A 351 -12.34 -15.42 -49.88
C ARG A 351 -12.13 -16.91 -49.66
N LEU A 352 -12.95 -17.75 -50.30
CA LEU A 352 -12.71 -19.21 -50.38
C LEU A 352 -12.23 -19.57 -51.78
N SER A 353 -11.07 -20.23 -51.84
CA SER A 353 -10.52 -20.72 -53.12
C SER A 353 -11.41 -21.84 -53.69
N ASP A 354 -11.79 -22.75 -52.80
CA ASP A 354 -12.67 -23.88 -53.03
C ASP A 354 -13.51 -24.13 -51.77
N MET A 355 -14.71 -24.66 -51.99
CA MET A 355 -15.63 -25.08 -50.94
C MET A 355 -16.36 -26.34 -51.42
N VAL A 356 -16.49 -27.33 -50.55
CA VAL A 356 -17.29 -28.52 -50.79
C VAL A 356 -18.34 -28.62 -49.69
N ILE A 357 -19.61 -28.69 -50.08
CA ILE A 357 -20.75 -28.92 -49.19
C ILE A 357 -21.31 -30.29 -49.52
N THR A 358 -21.33 -31.20 -48.55
CA THR A 358 -22.03 -32.49 -48.67
C THR A 358 -23.13 -32.60 -47.62
N SER A 359 -24.26 -33.21 -48.00
CA SER A 359 -25.33 -33.52 -47.07
C SER A 359 -26.17 -34.71 -47.49
N GLU A 360 -26.67 -35.47 -46.51
CA GLU A 360 -27.58 -36.60 -46.73
C GLU A 360 -28.81 -36.52 -45.82
N GLY A 361 -30.01 -36.77 -46.35
CA GLY A 361 -31.24 -36.70 -45.59
C GLY A 361 -32.40 -37.45 -46.23
N LYS A 362 -33.50 -37.61 -45.48
CA LYS A 362 -34.74 -38.25 -45.99
C LYS A 362 -35.72 -37.27 -46.64
N THR A 363 -35.45 -35.97 -46.51
CA THR A 363 -36.28 -34.88 -47.05
C THR A 363 -35.37 -33.74 -47.46
N LEU A 364 -35.81 -32.90 -48.41
CA LEU A 364 -35.04 -31.71 -48.85
C LEU A 364 -34.73 -30.77 -47.68
N GLY A 365 -35.69 -30.56 -46.76
CA GLY A 365 -35.44 -29.80 -45.54
C GLY A 365 -34.44 -30.44 -44.59
N GLY A 366 -34.32 -31.77 -44.61
CA GLY A 366 -33.37 -32.54 -43.80
C GLY A 366 -31.90 -32.39 -44.21
N LEU A 367 -31.62 -31.97 -45.45
CA LEU A 367 -30.27 -31.63 -45.91
C LEU A 367 -29.71 -30.38 -45.18
N GLY A 368 -30.59 -29.51 -44.69
CA GLY A 368 -30.20 -28.34 -43.90
C GLY A 368 -29.94 -28.63 -42.42
N ASN A 369 -30.12 -29.88 -41.97
CA ASN A 369 -29.91 -30.23 -40.57
C ASN A 369 -28.42 -30.30 -40.22
N MET A 370 -28.07 -29.75 -39.07
CA MET A 370 -26.69 -29.66 -38.57
C MET A 370 -25.95 -31.00 -38.46
N GLU A 371 -26.67 -32.09 -38.22
CA GLU A 371 -26.11 -33.44 -38.07
C GLU A 371 -25.75 -34.09 -39.41
N ASN A 372 -26.32 -33.57 -40.50
CA ASN A 372 -26.21 -34.13 -41.84
C ASN A 372 -25.31 -33.30 -42.76
N LEU A 373 -24.83 -32.14 -42.30
CA LEU A 373 -24.15 -31.15 -43.14
C LEU A 373 -22.64 -31.18 -42.88
N VAL A 374 -21.87 -31.35 -43.95
CA VAL A 374 -20.42 -31.21 -43.94
C VAL A 374 -20.01 -30.12 -44.92
N ILE A 375 -19.28 -29.11 -44.45
CA ILE A 375 -18.75 -28.02 -45.28
C ILE A 375 -17.24 -28.03 -45.12
N LYS A 376 -16.49 -28.08 -46.20
CA LYS A 376 -15.03 -27.99 -46.20
C LYS A 376 -14.61 -26.84 -47.10
N GLY A 377 -13.64 -26.03 -46.69
CA GLY A 377 -13.11 -24.98 -47.54
C GLY A 377 -11.82 -24.37 -47.00
N ASN A 378 -11.06 -23.76 -47.90
CA ASN A 378 -9.82 -23.05 -47.56
C ASN A 378 -10.07 -21.54 -47.62
N ILE A 379 -9.99 -20.87 -46.47
CA ILE A 379 -10.21 -19.42 -46.33
C ILE A 379 -8.91 -18.66 -46.50
N ARG A 380 -9.00 -17.48 -47.12
CA ARG A 380 -7.94 -16.46 -47.23
C ARG A 380 -8.53 -15.09 -46.97
N GLU A 381 -7.71 -14.18 -46.43
CA GLU A 381 -8.13 -12.80 -46.11
C GLU A 381 -9.41 -12.81 -45.26
N GLY A 382 -9.56 -13.83 -44.40
CA GLY A 382 -10.77 -14.08 -43.64
C GLY A 382 -10.95 -13.13 -42.48
N ASN A 383 -12.20 -12.81 -42.17
CA ASN A 383 -12.58 -12.12 -40.93
C ASN A 383 -13.44 -13.06 -40.09
N ILE A 384 -12.93 -13.53 -38.95
CA ILE A 384 -13.61 -14.52 -38.09
C ILE A 384 -13.77 -13.98 -36.67
N LEU A 385 -15.02 -13.86 -36.21
CA LEU A 385 -15.37 -13.61 -34.82
C LEU A 385 -15.41 -14.92 -34.03
N ILE A 386 -14.57 -15.03 -33.01
CA ILE A 386 -14.62 -16.07 -31.99
C ILE A 386 -15.59 -15.63 -30.88
N PRO A 387 -16.75 -16.30 -30.72
CA PRO A 387 -17.73 -15.94 -29.70
C PRO A 387 -17.21 -16.27 -28.30
N GLY A 388 -17.59 -15.49 -27.29
CA GLY A 388 -17.19 -15.71 -25.90
C GLY A 388 -16.18 -14.67 -25.41
N PRO A 389 -14.93 -14.66 -25.91
CA PRO A 389 -13.99 -13.56 -25.67
C PRO A 389 -14.21 -12.39 -26.64
N ASP A 390 -15.05 -12.56 -27.66
CA ASP A 390 -15.35 -11.63 -28.76
C ASP A 390 -14.11 -11.24 -29.57
N PHE A 391 -13.21 -12.20 -29.81
CA PHE A 391 -12.00 -11.98 -30.61
C PHE A 391 -12.34 -11.89 -32.09
N VAL A 392 -12.01 -10.75 -32.71
CA VAL A 392 -12.11 -10.54 -34.15
C VAL A 392 -10.74 -10.87 -34.73
N LEU A 393 -10.68 -12.00 -35.43
CA LEU A 393 -9.50 -12.44 -36.15
C LEU A 393 -9.54 -11.86 -37.57
N GLU A 394 -8.47 -11.17 -37.95
CA GLU A 394 -8.26 -10.55 -39.25
C GLU A 394 -7.22 -11.35 -40.05
N ASP A 395 -7.21 -11.17 -41.39
CA ASP A 395 -6.31 -11.84 -42.32
C ASP A 395 -6.24 -13.37 -42.17
N VAL A 396 -7.37 -13.98 -41.78
CA VAL A 396 -7.43 -15.41 -41.47
C VAL A 396 -7.16 -16.25 -42.72
N THR A 397 -6.18 -17.14 -42.61
CA THR A 397 -5.84 -18.12 -43.64
C THR A 397 -5.79 -19.52 -43.05
N GLY A 398 -6.38 -20.51 -43.72
CA GLY A 398 -6.29 -21.92 -43.32
C GLY A 398 -7.50 -22.74 -43.73
N ASP A 399 -7.56 -23.99 -43.25
CA ASP A 399 -8.62 -24.92 -43.60
C ASP A 399 -9.75 -24.86 -42.58
N LEU A 400 -10.99 -24.77 -43.05
CA LEU A 400 -12.20 -24.76 -42.24
C LEU A 400 -13.10 -25.94 -42.60
N VAL A 401 -13.56 -26.65 -41.58
CA VAL A 401 -14.51 -27.76 -41.70
C VAL A 401 -15.69 -27.52 -40.75
N VAL A 402 -16.90 -27.54 -41.27
CA VAL A 402 -18.13 -27.61 -40.48
C VAL A 402 -18.65 -29.03 -40.55
N GLU A 403 -18.66 -29.76 -39.45
CA GLU A 403 -19.07 -31.17 -39.45
C GLU A 403 -19.60 -31.57 -38.06
N HIS A 404 -20.64 -32.41 -38.02
CA HIS A 404 -21.28 -32.90 -36.79
C HIS A 404 -21.62 -31.80 -35.77
N GLY A 405 -21.89 -30.59 -36.26
CA GLY A 405 -22.21 -29.45 -35.43
C GLY A 405 -21.04 -28.70 -34.77
N PHE A 406 -19.83 -28.91 -35.26
CA PHE A 406 -18.64 -28.15 -34.89
C PHE A 406 -18.14 -27.34 -36.08
N VAL A 407 -17.48 -26.22 -35.80
CA VAL A 407 -16.59 -25.55 -36.74
C VAL A 407 -15.17 -25.85 -36.30
N GLU A 408 -14.42 -26.54 -37.15
CA GLU A 408 -13.05 -26.95 -36.95
C GLU A 408 -12.17 -26.17 -37.92
N GLY A 409 -11.10 -25.55 -37.42
CA GLY A 409 -10.08 -24.88 -38.20
C GLY A 409 -8.73 -25.54 -37.94
N THR A 410 -7.96 -25.80 -39.00
CA THR A 410 -6.61 -26.34 -38.89
C THR A 410 -5.64 -25.52 -39.71
N ASN A 411 -4.39 -25.43 -39.24
CA ASN A 411 -3.35 -24.62 -39.87
C ASN A 411 -3.79 -23.17 -40.06
N ILE A 412 -4.47 -22.63 -39.04
CA ILE A 412 -5.01 -21.27 -39.04
C ILE A 412 -3.88 -20.29 -38.72
N ALA A 413 -3.61 -19.37 -39.64
CA ALA A 413 -2.83 -18.16 -39.39
C ALA A 413 -3.78 -16.96 -39.34
N ALA A 414 -3.64 -16.10 -38.34
CA ALA A 414 -4.55 -14.98 -38.13
C ALA A 414 -3.92 -13.85 -37.32
N LYS A 415 -4.42 -12.64 -37.53
CA LYS A 415 -4.08 -11.45 -36.74
C LYS A 415 -5.18 -11.16 -35.73
N LEU A 416 -4.80 -10.85 -34.49
CA LEU A 416 -5.71 -10.37 -33.44
C LEU A 416 -5.13 -9.07 -32.87
N GLU A 417 -5.75 -7.94 -33.16
CA GLU A 417 -5.20 -6.61 -32.84
C GLU A 417 -3.77 -6.48 -33.42
N ASP A 418 -2.74 -6.20 -32.62
CA ASP A 418 -1.34 -6.17 -33.10
C ASP A 418 -0.60 -7.50 -32.90
N GLY A 419 -1.32 -8.56 -32.49
CA GLY A 419 -0.79 -9.90 -32.33
C GLY A 419 -1.01 -10.78 -33.56
N TYR A 420 -0.13 -11.76 -33.72
CA TYR A 420 -0.15 -12.70 -34.84
C TYR A 420 -0.05 -14.13 -34.32
N GLY A 421 -0.96 -14.98 -34.77
CA GLY A 421 -1.02 -16.40 -34.43
C GLY A 421 -0.80 -17.27 -35.65
N GLU A 422 -0.01 -18.33 -35.48
CA GLU A 422 0.26 -19.35 -36.50
C GLU A 422 -0.04 -20.77 -35.98
N GLU A 423 -0.05 -21.72 -36.90
CA GLU A 423 -0.30 -23.15 -36.65
C GLU A 423 -1.58 -23.41 -35.82
N GLY A 424 -2.55 -22.51 -35.95
CA GLY A 424 -3.75 -22.48 -35.14
C GLY A 424 -4.67 -23.66 -35.40
N ARG A 425 -5.24 -24.20 -34.32
CA ARG A 425 -6.32 -25.18 -34.31
C ARG A 425 -7.51 -24.58 -33.56
N ILE A 426 -8.67 -24.58 -34.19
CA ILE A 426 -9.91 -24.03 -33.63
C ILE A 426 -10.97 -25.12 -33.67
N ARG A 427 -11.73 -25.31 -32.59
CA ARG A 427 -12.89 -26.18 -32.54
C ARG A 427 -13.98 -25.54 -31.70
N ILE A 428 -15.10 -25.19 -32.33
CA ILE A 428 -16.21 -24.45 -31.70
C ILE A 428 -17.52 -25.19 -31.93
N GLY A 429 -18.27 -25.47 -30.86
CA GLY A 429 -19.60 -26.06 -30.97
C GLY A 429 -20.67 -25.07 -31.42
N LEU A 430 -21.54 -25.48 -32.35
CA LEU A 430 -22.63 -24.66 -32.87
C LEU A 430 -23.95 -24.82 -32.09
N LYS A 431 -24.01 -25.52 -30.95
CA LYS A 431 -25.26 -25.71 -30.16
C LYS A 431 -25.12 -25.22 -28.71
N GLY A 432 -26.13 -24.49 -28.23
CA GLY A 432 -26.16 -23.96 -26.85
C GLY A 432 -25.35 -22.66 -26.66
N LYS A 433 -25.49 -22.05 -25.48
CA LYS A 433 -24.67 -20.90 -25.03
C LYS A 433 -23.41 -21.36 -24.27
N ASP A 434 -23.38 -22.63 -23.88
CA ASP A 434 -22.33 -23.34 -23.16
C ASP A 434 -21.56 -24.30 -24.08
N ALA A 435 -21.58 -24.03 -25.39
CA ALA A 435 -20.94 -24.87 -26.38
C ALA A 435 -19.44 -25.05 -26.08
N PRO A 436 -18.86 -26.21 -26.40
CA PRO A 436 -17.43 -26.44 -26.22
C PRO A 436 -16.61 -25.49 -27.09
N LEU A 437 -15.49 -25.02 -26.53
CA LEU A 437 -14.50 -24.18 -27.18
C LEU A 437 -13.12 -24.80 -26.96
N HIS A 438 -12.36 -24.95 -28.04
CA HIS A 438 -10.94 -25.23 -27.98
C HIS A 438 -10.21 -24.42 -29.05
N ILE A 439 -9.19 -23.67 -28.66
CA ILE A 439 -8.29 -22.95 -29.54
C ILE A 439 -6.88 -23.23 -29.06
N GLU A 440 -5.98 -23.58 -29.96
CA GLU A 440 -4.56 -23.82 -29.70
C GLU A 440 -3.77 -23.14 -30.81
N THR A 441 -2.82 -22.26 -30.48
CA THR A 441 -2.02 -21.52 -31.47
C THR A 441 -0.68 -21.08 -30.89
N GLU A 442 0.35 -21.01 -31.75
CA GLU A 442 1.58 -20.29 -31.45
C GLU A 442 1.35 -18.80 -31.72
N ILE A 443 1.47 -17.97 -30.70
CA ILE A 443 1.17 -16.54 -30.74
C ILE A 443 2.42 -15.70 -30.51
N THR A 444 2.60 -14.68 -31.33
CA THR A 444 3.52 -13.56 -31.10
C THR A 444 2.70 -12.29 -30.91
N ALA A 445 2.84 -11.63 -29.77
CA ALA A 445 2.05 -10.46 -29.41
C ALA A 445 2.92 -9.30 -28.90
N VAL A 446 2.48 -8.08 -29.22
CA VAL A 446 3.00 -6.85 -28.63
C VAL A 446 2.52 -6.78 -27.17
N ALA A 447 3.41 -6.52 -26.22
CA ALA A 447 3.13 -6.69 -24.80
C ALA A 447 2.09 -5.67 -24.27
N GLU A 448 2.00 -4.51 -24.91
CA GLU A 448 1.07 -3.40 -24.64
C GLU A 448 -0.39 -3.86 -24.58
N GLN A 449 -0.78 -4.83 -25.40
CA GLN A 449 -2.16 -5.30 -25.52
C GLN A 449 -2.49 -6.49 -24.60
N ILE A 450 -1.48 -7.10 -23.96
CA ILE A 450 -1.68 -8.27 -23.09
C ILE A 450 -2.65 -7.94 -21.93
N PRO A 451 -2.53 -6.83 -21.19
CA PRO A 451 -3.43 -6.55 -20.07
C PRO A 451 -4.91 -6.51 -20.45
N SER A 452 -5.27 -5.90 -21.60
CA SER A 452 -6.65 -5.87 -22.08
C SER A 452 -7.15 -7.23 -22.55
N LEU A 453 -6.29 -8.03 -23.19
CA LEU A 453 -6.61 -9.40 -23.59
C LEU A 453 -6.83 -10.31 -22.37
N LEU A 454 -5.97 -10.22 -21.35
CA LEU A 454 -6.10 -11.01 -20.13
C LEU A 454 -7.40 -10.68 -19.36
N ASN A 455 -7.83 -9.42 -19.34
CA ASN A 455 -9.12 -9.01 -18.75
C ASN A 455 -10.33 -9.68 -19.42
N ARG A 456 -10.23 -10.03 -20.71
CA ARG A 456 -11.29 -10.71 -21.47
C ARG A 456 -11.29 -12.21 -21.24
N LEU A 457 -10.11 -12.79 -20.96
CA LEU A 457 -9.90 -14.24 -20.84
C LEU A 457 -9.96 -14.77 -19.41
N ILE A 458 -9.40 -14.03 -18.44
CA ILE A 458 -9.17 -14.51 -17.08
C ILE A 458 -10.11 -13.79 -16.11
N LYS A 459 -10.90 -14.55 -15.35
CA LYS A 459 -11.86 -14.02 -14.35
C LYS A 459 -11.34 -14.04 -12.90
N ASN A 460 -10.11 -14.53 -12.66
CA ASN A 460 -9.53 -14.61 -11.32
C ASN A 460 -9.20 -13.20 -10.80
N ARG A 461 -9.98 -12.70 -9.84
CA ARG A 461 -9.81 -11.34 -9.28
C ARG A 461 -8.43 -11.10 -8.67
N SER A 462 -7.82 -12.10 -8.05
CA SER A 462 -6.48 -11.98 -7.46
C SER A 462 -5.44 -11.74 -8.55
N PHE A 463 -5.49 -12.52 -9.63
CA PHE A 463 -4.61 -12.33 -10.79
C PHE A 463 -4.82 -10.98 -11.46
N LEU A 464 -6.08 -10.61 -11.74
CA LEU A 464 -6.40 -9.31 -12.37
C LEU A 464 -5.93 -8.14 -11.51
N SER A 465 -6.05 -8.21 -10.17
CA SER A 465 -5.58 -7.15 -9.28
C SER A 465 -4.06 -6.93 -9.30
N VAL A 466 -3.29 -7.95 -9.70
CA VAL A 466 -1.83 -7.85 -9.90
C VAL A 466 -1.53 -7.24 -11.27
N ILE A 467 -2.21 -7.71 -12.33
CA ILE A 467 -2.04 -7.16 -13.69
C ILE A 467 -2.44 -5.68 -13.78
N GLU A 468 -3.50 -5.25 -13.06
CA GLU A 468 -3.91 -3.85 -12.99
C GLU A 468 -2.83 -2.92 -12.39
N ARG A 469 -1.88 -3.46 -11.62
CA ARG A 469 -0.75 -2.71 -11.08
C ARG A 469 0.40 -2.59 -12.07
N VAL A 470 0.40 -3.40 -13.13
CA VAL A 470 1.38 -3.33 -14.21
C VAL A 470 0.92 -2.27 -15.22
N THR A 471 1.75 -1.24 -15.41
CA THR A 471 1.47 -0.08 -16.28
C THR A 471 2.64 0.16 -17.22
N ASN A 472 2.45 0.97 -18.27
CA ASN A 472 3.50 1.27 -19.26
C ASN A 472 4.20 0.02 -19.81
N VAL A 473 3.42 -1.05 -20.06
CA VAL A 473 3.92 -2.31 -20.63
C VAL A 473 4.35 -2.06 -22.06
N ARG A 474 5.55 -2.54 -22.42
CA ARG A 474 6.11 -2.48 -23.78
C ARG A 474 6.91 -3.71 -24.12
N GLY A 475 6.93 -4.09 -25.39
CA GLY A 475 7.83 -5.12 -25.92
C GLY A 475 7.09 -6.24 -26.63
N THR A 476 7.65 -7.45 -26.63
CA THR A 476 7.12 -8.59 -27.37
C THR A 476 7.16 -9.86 -26.54
N VAL A 477 6.10 -10.66 -26.66
CA VAL A 477 6.03 -12.01 -26.11
C VAL A 477 5.74 -12.99 -27.23
N ALA A 478 6.33 -14.18 -27.15
CA ALA A 478 6.00 -15.29 -28.04
C ALA A 478 5.90 -16.61 -27.27
N GLY A 479 4.95 -17.43 -27.68
CA GLY A 479 4.69 -18.72 -27.06
C GLY A 479 3.36 -19.30 -27.48
N LYS A 480 2.87 -20.28 -26.73
CA LYS A 480 1.66 -21.03 -27.04
C LYS A 480 0.48 -20.55 -26.20
N LEU A 481 -0.67 -20.38 -26.84
CA LEU A 481 -1.94 -20.05 -26.22
C LEU A 481 -2.93 -21.19 -26.42
N VAL A 482 -3.50 -21.69 -25.33
CA VAL A 482 -4.60 -22.66 -25.35
C VAL A 482 -5.82 -22.07 -24.65
N LEU A 483 -6.92 -21.93 -25.38
CA LEU A 483 -8.24 -21.57 -24.83
C LEU A 483 -9.12 -22.80 -24.84
N GLY A 484 -9.61 -23.23 -23.68
CA GLY A 484 -10.42 -24.44 -23.54
C GLY A 484 -11.73 -24.21 -22.77
N GLY A 485 -12.50 -25.28 -22.63
CA GLY A 485 -13.71 -25.29 -21.82
C GLY A 485 -14.98 -25.02 -22.62
N ARG A 486 -15.76 -24.02 -22.20
CA ARG A 486 -17.07 -23.69 -22.80
C ARG A 486 -17.16 -22.20 -23.11
N LEU A 487 -17.96 -21.81 -24.09
CA LEU A 487 -18.14 -20.40 -24.51
C LEU A 487 -18.54 -19.45 -23.36
N ASN A 488 -19.23 -19.94 -22.31
CA ASN A 488 -19.61 -19.16 -21.14
C ASN A 488 -18.62 -19.27 -19.95
N ALA A 489 -17.65 -20.18 -20.04
CA ALA A 489 -16.67 -20.51 -19.01
C ALA A 489 -15.35 -20.95 -19.67
N ILE A 490 -14.68 -19.98 -20.29
CA ILE A 490 -13.40 -20.16 -20.99
C ILE A 490 -12.28 -20.26 -19.95
N ASN A 491 -11.40 -21.23 -20.13
CA ASN A 491 -10.14 -21.31 -19.41
C ASN A 491 -9.00 -21.00 -20.38
N ALA A 492 -8.02 -20.20 -19.95
CA ALA A 492 -6.84 -19.89 -20.72
C ALA A 492 -5.63 -20.57 -20.07
N GLU A 493 -4.78 -21.16 -20.90
CA GLU A 493 -3.46 -21.67 -20.57
C GLU A 493 -2.46 -20.99 -21.51
N VAL A 494 -1.35 -20.51 -20.95
CA VAL A 494 -0.37 -19.70 -21.67
C VAL A 494 1.02 -20.20 -21.36
N ASP A 495 1.78 -20.53 -22.39
CA ASP A 495 3.17 -21.00 -22.34
C ASP A 495 4.07 -20.04 -23.13
N ILE A 496 4.65 -19.07 -22.46
CA ILE A 496 5.60 -18.13 -23.06
C ILE A 496 7.00 -18.73 -22.98
N ASN A 497 7.66 -18.87 -24.13
CA ASN A 497 9.03 -19.35 -24.23
C ASN A 497 10.03 -18.22 -24.58
N THR A 498 9.52 -17.10 -25.09
CA THR A 498 10.30 -15.92 -25.46
C THR A 498 9.62 -14.67 -24.91
N ILE A 499 10.34 -13.88 -24.12
CA ILE A 499 9.81 -12.70 -23.45
C ILE A 499 10.83 -11.55 -23.49
N ASP A 500 10.44 -10.42 -24.08
CA ASP A 500 11.16 -9.16 -23.99
C ASP A 500 10.16 -8.07 -23.61
N VAL A 501 9.98 -7.82 -22.32
CA VAL A 501 8.91 -6.95 -21.79
C VAL A 501 9.46 -5.97 -20.78
N SER A 502 9.25 -4.68 -21.04
CA SER A 502 9.47 -3.58 -20.09
C SER A 502 8.14 -3.12 -19.50
N ALA A 503 8.04 -2.95 -18.19
CA ALA A 503 6.82 -2.48 -17.52
C ALA A 503 7.13 -1.73 -16.22
N HIS A 504 6.16 -0.94 -15.75
CA HIS A 504 6.18 -0.31 -14.43
C HIS A 504 5.17 -0.97 -13.51
N TYR A 505 5.62 -1.50 -12.37
CA TYR A 505 4.73 -2.09 -11.38
C TYR A 505 4.43 -1.09 -10.25
N LYS A 506 3.15 -0.83 -9.97
CA LYS A 506 2.72 0.09 -8.91
C LYS A 506 3.19 -0.42 -7.54
N GLY A 507 4.12 0.33 -6.93
CA GLY A 507 4.77 0.00 -5.66
C GLY A 507 6.26 -0.32 -5.80
N VAL A 508 6.75 -0.50 -7.04
CA VAL A 508 8.18 -0.58 -7.37
C VAL A 508 8.56 0.74 -8.07
N PRO A 509 9.55 1.50 -7.56
CA PRO A 509 9.87 2.83 -8.08
C PRO A 509 10.62 2.82 -9.41
N PHE A 510 11.13 1.66 -9.85
CA PHE A 510 11.94 1.50 -11.06
C PHE A 510 11.23 0.62 -12.10
N PRO A 511 11.46 0.86 -13.40
CA PRO A 511 10.94 -0.01 -14.45
C PRO A 511 11.56 -1.41 -14.37
N LEU A 512 10.72 -2.43 -14.55
CA LEU A 512 11.07 -3.83 -14.70
C LEU A 512 11.26 -4.13 -16.18
N HIS A 513 12.37 -4.76 -16.56
CA HIS A 513 12.62 -5.26 -17.91
C HIS A 513 12.96 -6.75 -17.83
N ILE A 514 12.13 -7.61 -18.42
CA ILE A 514 12.37 -9.05 -18.54
C ILE A 514 12.87 -9.30 -19.98
N LYS A 515 14.03 -9.93 -20.14
CA LYS A 515 14.69 -10.14 -21.44
C LYS A 515 14.71 -11.60 -21.90
N GLU A 516 14.56 -12.53 -20.98
CA GLU A 516 14.65 -13.96 -21.27
C GLU A 516 13.95 -14.81 -20.20
N GLY A 517 13.76 -16.08 -20.54
CA GLY A 517 13.15 -17.11 -19.70
C GLY A 517 11.73 -17.48 -20.14
N GLY A 518 11.10 -18.35 -19.36
CA GLY A 518 9.78 -18.88 -19.63
C GLY A 518 8.75 -18.49 -18.58
N PHE A 519 7.50 -18.39 -19.02
CA PHE A 519 6.34 -18.14 -18.17
C PHE A 519 5.21 -19.11 -18.56
N HIS A 520 4.68 -19.85 -17.59
CA HIS A 520 3.54 -20.74 -17.78
C HIS A 520 2.39 -20.36 -16.85
N TYR A 521 1.16 -20.42 -17.35
CA TYR A 521 -0.07 -20.17 -16.59
C TYR A 521 -1.13 -21.23 -16.92
N ASP A 522 -1.67 -21.91 -15.91
CA ASP A 522 -2.67 -23.00 -16.05
C ASP A 522 -3.92 -22.79 -15.17
N ARG A 523 -4.36 -21.53 -14.99
CA ARG A 523 -5.47 -21.08 -14.11
C ARG A 523 -5.15 -21.12 -12.61
N GLU A 524 -4.53 -22.18 -12.14
CA GLU A 524 -4.24 -22.39 -10.71
C GLU A 524 -2.81 -22.00 -10.35
N ASN A 525 -1.89 -22.00 -11.30
CA ASN A 525 -0.48 -21.73 -11.08
C ASN A 525 0.07 -20.72 -12.10
N ILE A 526 1.08 -19.99 -11.66
CA ILE A 526 2.03 -19.27 -12.51
C ILE A 526 3.39 -19.89 -12.26
N SER A 527 4.06 -20.40 -13.28
CA SER A 527 5.42 -20.92 -13.19
C SER A 527 6.37 -20.04 -13.98
N LEU A 528 7.52 -19.75 -13.39
CA LEU A 528 8.59 -18.94 -13.94
C LEU A 528 9.79 -19.84 -14.10
N VAL A 529 10.38 -19.89 -15.30
CA VAL A 529 11.52 -20.76 -15.60
C VAL A 529 12.68 -19.92 -16.09
N SER A 530 13.76 -19.90 -15.31
CA SER A 530 15.02 -19.22 -15.67
C SER A 530 14.83 -17.77 -16.17
N LEU A 531 13.97 -16.98 -15.51
CA LEU A 531 13.75 -15.59 -15.89
C LEU A 531 15.00 -14.74 -15.68
N GLY A 532 15.28 -13.86 -16.65
CA GLY A 532 16.37 -12.90 -16.61
C GLY A 532 15.93 -11.49 -16.99
N GLY A 533 16.44 -10.49 -16.27
CA GLY A 533 15.99 -9.11 -16.44
C GLY A 533 16.66 -8.08 -15.53
N THR A 534 16.14 -6.85 -15.56
CA THR A 534 16.62 -5.72 -14.77
C THR A 534 15.48 -4.99 -14.07
N ILE A 535 15.77 -4.40 -12.91
CA ILE A 535 14.91 -3.47 -12.18
C ILE A 535 15.77 -2.24 -11.90
N GLY A 536 15.53 -1.17 -12.66
CA GLY A 536 16.41 0.01 -12.67
C GLY A 536 17.87 -0.38 -12.97
N SER A 537 18.81 -0.12 -12.05
CA SER A 537 20.22 -0.52 -12.23
C SER A 537 20.50 -1.96 -11.77
N SER A 538 19.58 -2.59 -11.05
CA SER A 538 19.74 -3.96 -10.53
C SER A 538 19.34 -5.01 -11.57
N SER A 539 19.87 -6.22 -11.46
CA SER A 539 19.59 -7.33 -12.39
C SER A 539 19.30 -8.64 -11.68
N PHE A 540 18.51 -9.49 -12.31
CA PHE A 540 18.28 -10.86 -11.87
C PHE A 540 18.45 -11.82 -13.06
N SER A 541 18.88 -13.05 -12.79
CA SER A 541 19.00 -14.12 -13.79
C SER A 541 18.72 -15.47 -13.17
N GLU A 542 18.40 -16.46 -14.02
CA GLU A 542 18.11 -17.85 -13.61
C GLU A 542 17.00 -17.95 -12.53
N LEU A 543 16.09 -16.97 -12.49
CA LEU A 543 15.02 -16.93 -11.51
C LEU A 543 13.96 -17.97 -11.87
N THR A 544 13.82 -18.99 -11.02
CA THR A 544 12.86 -20.09 -11.20
C THR A 544 11.96 -20.18 -9.99
N GLY A 545 10.65 -20.26 -10.21
CA GLY A 545 9.67 -20.28 -9.14
C GLY A 545 8.24 -20.55 -9.60
N GLN A 546 7.34 -20.64 -8.64
CA GLN A 546 5.92 -20.91 -8.86
C GLN A 546 5.07 -20.08 -7.90
N ILE A 547 3.92 -19.62 -8.39
CA ILE A 547 2.89 -18.94 -7.60
C ILE A 547 1.59 -19.70 -7.77
N SER A 548 1.07 -20.28 -6.68
CA SER A 548 -0.26 -20.91 -6.67
C SER A 548 -1.33 -19.86 -6.38
N LEU A 549 -2.34 -19.77 -7.24
CA LEU A 549 -3.44 -18.80 -7.24
C LEU A 549 -4.77 -19.37 -6.70
N GLY A 550 -4.75 -20.57 -6.13
CA GLY A 550 -5.91 -21.24 -5.52
C GLY A 550 -6.41 -20.59 -4.23
N LYS A 551 -7.17 -21.33 -3.42
CA LYS A 551 -7.69 -20.82 -2.12
C LYS A 551 -6.58 -20.40 -1.17
N ASP A 552 -5.49 -21.15 -1.16
CA ASP A 552 -4.30 -20.89 -0.35
C ASP A 552 -3.17 -20.38 -1.25
N THR A 553 -3.13 -19.07 -1.47
CA THR A 553 -2.15 -18.47 -2.37
C THR A 553 -0.73 -18.55 -1.79
N HIS A 554 0.16 -19.23 -2.49
CA HIS A 554 1.54 -19.47 -2.06
C HIS A 554 2.52 -19.05 -3.14
N VAL A 555 3.71 -18.62 -2.71
CA VAL A 555 4.86 -18.35 -3.57
C VAL A 555 6.00 -19.28 -3.19
N GLU A 556 6.69 -19.78 -4.20
CA GLU A 556 7.92 -20.57 -4.09
C GLU A 556 8.91 -20.04 -5.11
N ILE A 557 10.08 -19.59 -4.67
CA ILE A 557 11.25 -19.28 -5.50
C ILE A 557 12.26 -20.37 -5.17
N GLN A 558 12.70 -21.12 -6.18
CA GLN A 558 13.59 -22.28 -6.02
C GLN A 558 15.05 -21.90 -6.26
N SER A 559 15.27 -20.96 -7.18
CA SER A 559 16.59 -20.44 -7.52
C SER A 559 16.47 -19.02 -8.05
N GLY A 560 17.57 -18.28 -7.98
CA GLY A 560 17.72 -16.99 -8.64
C GLY A 560 19.03 -16.32 -8.24
N ASN A 561 19.71 -15.74 -9.22
CA ASN A 561 20.85 -14.86 -9.01
C ASN A 561 20.38 -13.42 -9.06
N ILE A 562 20.77 -12.59 -8.09
CA ILE A 562 20.34 -11.18 -8.02
C ILE A 562 21.56 -10.31 -7.76
N VAL A 563 21.78 -9.29 -8.59
CA VAL A 563 22.78 -8.25 -8.39
C VAL A 563 22.05 -6.94 -8.14
N THR A 564 22.18 -6.42 -6.92
CA THR A 564 21.39 -5.28 -6.43
C THR A 564 22.29 -4.11 -6.09
N PHE A 565 21.97 -2.92 -6.60
CA PHE A 565 22.67 -1.68 -6.23
C PHE A 565 21.98 -1.02 -5.04
N LEU A 566 22.61 -1.05 -3.87
CA LEU A 566 21.98 -0.61 -2.61
C LEU A 566 21.68 0.89 -2.59
N LYS A 567 22.45 1.71 -3.32
CA LYS A 567 22.20 3.15 -3.47
C LYS A 567 20.81 3.44 -4.05
N GLU A 568 20.30 2.53 -4.87
CA GLU A 568 18.99 2.63 -5.53
C GLU A 568 17.88 1.98 -4.69
N ILE A 569 18.15 0.82 -4.09
CA ILE A 569 17.15 -0.01 -3.41
C ILE A 569 16.93 0.38 -1.94
N TYR A 570 17.96 0.87 -1.24
CA TYR A 570 17.83 1.26 0.16
C TYR A 570 16.76 2.36 0.38
N PRO A 571 16.73 3.47 -0.40
CA PRO A 571 15.67 4.48 -0.27
C PRO A 571 14.27 3.89 -0.43
N TRP A 572 14.10 2.93 -1.35
CA TRP A 572 12.82 2.26 -1.55
C TRP A 572 12.42 1.40 -0.34
N ILE A 573 13.33 0.58 0.20
CA ILE A 573 13.06 -0.24 1.40
C ILE A 573 12.81 0.64 2.63
N SER A 574 13.50 1.78 2.75
CA SER A 574 13.32 2.71 3.86
C SER A 574 11.97 3.44 3.83
N SER A 575 11.29 3.49 2.68
CA SER A 575 10.00 4.18 2.52
C SER A 575 8.79 3.43 3.10
N PHE A 576 8.94 2.17 3.53
CA PHE A 576 7.86 1.43 4.17
C PHE A 576 7.77 1.77 5.66
N GLU A 577 6.60 2.15 6.15
CA GLU A 577 6.36 2.65 7.52
C GLU A 577 6.94 1.76 8.64
N LYS A 578 6.94 0.43 8.46
CA LYS A 578 7.48 -0.53 9.43
C LYS A 578 9.01 -0.55 9.47
N THR A 579 9.68 -0.39 8.32
CA THR A 579 11.14 -0.38 8.23
C THR A 579 11.71 1.01 8.50
N GLU A 580 10.96 2.08 8.20
CA GLU A 580 11.32 3.47 8.49
C GLU A 580 11.66 3.67 9.98
N ARG A 581 10.84 3.11 10.88
CA ARG A 581 11.10 3.19 12.33
C ARG A 581 12.40 2.49 12.75
N SER A 582 12.71 1.35 12.14
CA SER A 582 13.88 0.54 12.49
C SER A 582 15.19 1.01 11.84
N LEU A 583 15.10 1.78 10.74
CA LEU A 583 16.24 2.30 9.98
C LEU A 583 16.44 3.81 10.12
N LYS A 584 15.72 4.47 11.04
CA LYS A 584 15.69 5.94 11.21
C LYS A 584 17.07 6.58 11.35
N GLU A 585 18.00 5.89 11.99
CA GLU A 585 19.36 6.40 12.22
C GLU A 585 20.29 6.20 11.00
N VAL A 586 19.93 5.32 10.06
CA VAL A 586 20.72 5.11 8.84
C VAL A 586 20.27 6.12 7.79
N LYS A 587 21.18 6.99 7.34
CA LYS A 587 20.90 8.05 6.37
C LYS A 587 20.96 7.55 4.93
N SER A 588 21.99 6.76 4.61
CA SER A 588 22.15 6.18 3.29
C SER A 588 22.98 4.90 3.31
N VAL A 589 22.70 4.02 2.35
CA VAL A 589 23.47 2.79 2.11
C VAL A 589 23.80 2.71 0.63
N SER A 590 25.06 2.44 0.29
CA SER A 590 25.51 2.19 -1.07
C SER A 590 26.43 0.96 -1.12
N GLY A 591 26.66 0.42 -2.31
CA GLY A 591 27.37 -0.84 -2.52
C GLY A 591 26.58 -1.81 -3.40
N ILE A 592 27.13 -2.99 -3.62
CA ILE A 592 26.56 -4.03 -4.48
C ILE A 592 26.28 -5.26 -3.63
N LEU A 593 25.01 -5.70 -3.61
CA LEU A 593 24.58 -6.95 -2.98
C LEU A 593 24.40 -8.00 -4.09
N GLN A 594 25.21 -9.06 -4.07
CA GLN A 594 25.12 -10.18 -5.00
C GLN A 594 24.58 -11.41 -4.27
N ILE A 595 23.38 -11.84 -4.64
CA ILE A 595 22.73 -13.05 -4.15
C ILE A 595 22.99 -14.16 -5.18
N SER A 596 23.73 -15.20 -4.78
CA SER A 596 24.12 -16.31 -5.66
C SER A 596 23.21 -17.54 -5.51
N SER A 597 22.40 -17.57 -4.46
CA SER A 597 21.37 -18.57 -4.24
C SER A 597 20.22 -17.96 -3.46
N LEU A 598 18.99 -18.23 -3.89
CA LEU A 598 17.76 -17.78 -3.28
C LEU A 598 16.72 -18.90 -3.32
N ASN A 599 16.29 -19.34 -2.15
CA ASN A 599 15.12 -20.19 -1.96
C ASN A 599 14.15 -19.47 -1.02
N LEU A 600 12.90 -19.32 -1.43
CA LEU A 600 11.88 -18.61 -0.67
C LEU A 600 10.56 -19.33 -0.81
N LYS A 601 9.88 -19.64 0.30
CA LYS A 601 8.57 -20.29 0.26
C LYS A 601 7.64 -19.76 1.34
N GLY A 602 6.39 -19.47 0.97
CA GLY A 602 5.36 -19.14 1.95
C GLY A 602 4.06 -18.58 1.35
N PRO A 603 3.08 -18.27 2.21
CA PRO A 603 1.79 -17.70 1.80
C PRO A 603 1.95 -16.24 1.35
N LEU A 604 1.38 -15.86 0.20
CA LEU A 604 1.47 -14.49 -0.34
C LEU A 604 0.83 -13.43 0.57
N THR A 605 -0.21 -13.79 1.31
CA THR A 605 -0.97 -12.88 2.19
C THR A 605 -0.33 -12.69 3.57
N ILE A 606 0.63 -13.55 3.94
CA ILE A 606 1.25 -13.55 5.28
C ILE A 606 2.79 -13.65 5.15
N PRO A 607 3.49 -12.58 4.70
CA PRO A 607 4.95 -12.61 4.50
C PRO A 607 5.77 -12.97 5.74
N LYS A 608 5.23 -12.75 6.95
CA LYS A 608 5.86 -13.15 8.22
C LYS A 608 6.05 -14.67 8.39
N ASN A 609 5.40 -15.48 7.55
CA ASN A 609 5.49 -16.94 7.54
C ASN A 609 6.36 -17.47 6.39
N TRP A 610 7.08 -16.60 5.69
CA TRP A 610 8.00 -17.03 4.63
C TRP A 610 9.23 -17.69 5.23
N GLN A 611 9.59 -18.85 4.69
CA GLN A 611 10.87 -19.51 4.88
C GLN A 611 11.80 -18.99 3.80
N THR A 612 12.95 -18.44 4.20
CA THR A 612 13.91 -17.83 3.27
C THR A 612 15.29 -18.42 3.50
N GLU A 613 15.92 -18.94 2.45
CA GLU A 613 17.33 -19.29 2.44
C GLU A 613 18.02 -18.49 1.33
N ALA A 614 19.07 -17.75 1.68
CA ALA A 614 19.82 -16.99 0.70
C ALA A 614 21.31 -16.98 1.03
N THR A 615 22.17 -17.07 0.03
CA THR A 615 23.62 -16.90 0.20
C THR A 615 24.17 -15.95 -0.84
N GLY A 616 25.16 -15.16 -0.45
CA GLY A 616 25.74 -14.18 -1.35
C GLY A 616 26.89 -13.41 -0.75
N GLU A 617 27.29 -12.37 -1.47
CA GLU A 617 28.37 -11.46 -1.12
C GLU A 617 27.91 -10.00 -1.23
N ILE A 618 28.48 -9.14 -0.39
CA ILE A 618 28.31 -7.70 -0.40
C ILE A 618 29.65 -7.10 -0.76
N LYS A 619 29.70 -6.21 -1.76
CA LYS A 619 30.91 -5.52 -2.23
C LYS A 619 30.77 -4.02 -2.09
N ASP A 620 31.85 -3.39 -1.64
CA ASP A 620 31.99 -1.94 -1.49
C ASP A 620 30.79 -1.29 -0.75
N LEU A 621 30.34 -1.91 0.35
CA LEU A 621 29.27 -1.39 1.19
C LEU A 621 29.74 -0.12 1.88
N LEU A 622 28.96 0.94 1.81
CA LEU A 622 29.17 2.17 2.55
C LEU A 622 27.86 2.56 3.23
N VAL A 623 27.89 2.64 4.57
CA VAL A 623 26.73 2.94 5.42
C VAL A 623 26.96 4.27 6.13
N ASP A 624 26.16 5.27 5.80
CA ASP A 624 26.10 6.55 6.50
C ASP A 624 24.99 6.51 7.55
N THR A 625 25.33 6.76 8.81
CA THR A 625 24.43 6.66 9.96
C THR A 625 24.63 7.85 10.89
N ALA A 626 23.59 8.29 11.58
CA ALA A 626 23.69 9.30 12.64
C ALA A 626 24.41 8.76 13.89
N LEU A 627 24.53 7.44 14.03
CA LEU A 627 25.19 6.79 15.18
C LEU A 627 26.72 6.92 15.13
N PHE A 628 27.33 7.08 13.96
CA PHE A 628 28.78 7.14 13.78
C PHE A 628 29.15 8.33 12.88
N PRO A 629 30.20 9.11 13.19
CA PRO A 629 30.47 10.40 12.53
C PRO A 629 30.93 10.28 11.08
N GLU A 630 31.55 9.16 10.71
CA GLU A 630 32.02 8.87 9.36
C GLU A 630 31.24 7.69 8.77
N PRO A 631 31.24 7.48 7.44
CA PRO A 631 30.62 6.29 6.88
C PRO A 631 31.36 5.01 7.27
N LEU A 632 30.61 3.94 7.55
CA LEU A 632 31.17 2.60 7.75
C LEU A 632 31.41 1.96 6.39
N GLU A 633 32.63 1.51 6.13
CA GLU A 633 33.01 0.86 4.87
C GLU A 633 33.22 -0.64 5.05
N VAL A 634 32.64 -1.46 4.16
CA VAL A 634 32.88 -2.90 4.08
C VAL A 634 33.25 -3.24 2.65
N ARG A 635 34.52 -3.60 2.41
CA ARG A 635 35.01 -3.93 1.05
C ARG A 635 34.34 -5.18 0.50
N GLU A 636 34.29 -6.21 1.31
CA GLU A 636 33.73 -7.50 0.95
C GLU A 636 33.21 -8.19 2.20
N ALA A 637 32.03 -8.81 2.09
CA ALA A 637 31.42 -9.60 3.15
C ALA A 637 30.57 -10.73 2.58
N PHE A 638 30.68 -11.93 3.14
CA PHE A 638 29.83 -13.06 2.77
C PHE A 638 28.68 -13.18 3.76
N PHE A 639 27.47 -13.33 3.24
CA PHE A 639 26.28 -13.49 4.07
C PHE A 639 25.53 -14.79 3.76
N LYS A 640 24.87 -15.30 4.80
CA LYS A 640 23.91 -16.39 4.69
C LYS A 640 22.67 -16.07 5.52
N VAL A 641 21.52 -16.17 4.87
CA VAL A 641 20.19 -16.11 5.48
C VAL A 641 19.65 -17.52 5.58
N ALA A 642 19.21 -17.93 6.75
CA ALA A 642 18.50 -19.18 7.00
C ALA A 642 17.28 -18.89 7.90
N ASP A 643 16.10 -18.82 7.28
CA ASP A 643 14.83 -18.44 7.88
C ASP A 643 14.88 -17.07 8.58
N LYS A 644 15.08 -17.09 9.90
CA LYS A 644 15.11 -15.92 10.78
C LYS A 644 16.50 -15.51 11.20
N GLU A 645 17.54 -16.19 10.70
CA GLU A 645 18.93 -15.93 11.07
C GLU A 645 19.70 -15.37 9.88
N PHE A 646 20.24 -14.16 10.05
CA PHE A 646 21.18 -13.54 9.15
C PHE A 646 22.59 -13.69 9.73
N SER A 647 23.51 -14.29 8.98
CA SER A 647 24.90 -14.48 9.39
C SER A 647 25.85 -13.82 8.41
N LEU A 648 26.91 -13.22 8.96
CA LEU A 648 27.99 -12.56 8.22
C LEU A 648 29.31 -13.22 8.61
N SER A 649 30.17 -13.52 7.63
CA SER A 649 31.45 -14.19 7.84
C SER A 649 32.63 -13.36 7.38
N ASP A 650 33.69 -13.33 8.19
CA ASP A 650 35.02 -12.74 7.94
C ASP A 650 35.00 -11.37 7.23
N SER A 651 34.19 -10.45 7.74
CA SER A 651 33.95 -9.16 7.12
C SER A 651 34.88 -8.11 7.71
N THR A 652 35.63 -7.42 6.85
CA THR A 652 36.49 -6.30 7.27
C THR A 652 35.72 -4.99 7.18
N VAL A 653 35.42 -4.41 8.33
CA VAL A 653 34.74 -3.11 8.48
C VAL A 653 35.76 -2.06 8.84
N LYS A 654 35.80 -0.98 8.05
CA LYS A 654 36.51 0.24 8.40
C LYS A 654 35.53 1.25 8.96
N ALA A 655 35.89 1.83 10.08
CA ALA A 655 35.13 2.86 10.77
C ALA A 655 36.10 3.99 11.07
N GLY A 656 36.11 5.03 10.22
CA GLY A 656 37.11 6.09 10.26
C GLY A 656 38.55 5.57 10.20
N ASP A 657 39.30 5.77 11.28
CA ASP A 657 40.69 5.33 11.42
C ASP A 657 40.86 3.91 11.99
N SER A 658 39.75 3.19 12.24
CA SER A 658 39.74 1.84 12.77
C SER A 658 39.48 0.79 11.69
N SER A 659 40.02 -0.42 11.90
CA SER A 659 39.79 -1.57 11.04
C SER A 659 39.49 -2.80 11.88
N LEU A 660 38.26 -3.31 11.77
CA LEU A 660 37.76 -4.45 12.52
C LEU A 660 37.41 -5.59 11.57
N ARG A 661 37.83 -6.81 11.90
CA ARG A 661 37.30 -8.04 11.31
C ARG A 661 36.21 -8.58 12.20
N LEU A 662 35.04 -8.83 11.63
CA LEU A 662 33.88 -9.31 12.37
C LEU A 662 33.22 -10.50 11.69
N SER A 663 32.63 -11.36 12.49
CA SER A 663 31.75 -12.45 12.09
C SER A 663 30.63 -12.55 13.12
N GLY A 664 29.41 -12.80 12.69
CA GLY A 664 28.30 -12.85 13.63
C GLY A 664 27.00 -13.28 13.00
N ALA A 665 26.06 -13.64 13.84
CA ALA A 665 24.71 -14.00 13.47
C ALA A 665 23.70 -13.13 14.22
N VAL A 666 22.64 -12.72 13.54
CA VAL A 666 21.57 -11.90 14.05
C VAL A 666 20.25 -12.59 13.74
N SER A 667 19.43 -12.81 14.78
CA SER A 667 18.08 -13.34 14.63
C SER A 667 17.08 -12.19 14.46
N HIS A 668 16.14 -12.33 13.53
CA HIS A 668 15.10 -11.33 13.23
C HIS A 668 13.70 -11.95 13.16
N ASN A 669 12.67 -11.12 13.36
CA ASN A 669 11.25 -11.53 13.28
C ASN A 669 10.44 -10.71 12.27
N MET A 670 11.10 -10.15 11.24
CA MET A 670 10.54 -9.23 10.22
C MET A 670 10.06 -7.87 10.77
N ALA A 671 9.83 -7.74 12.09
CA ALA A 671 9.56 -6.45 12.75
C ALA A 671 10.84 -5.79 13.29
N GLY A 672 11.86 -6.58 13.61
CA GLY A 672 13.18 -6.12 14.02
C GLY A 672 14.13 -7.27 14.36
N PHE A 673 15.27 -6.93 14.94
CA PHE A 673 16.25 -7.89 15.48
C PHE A 673 15.89 -8.27 16.92
N ASP A 674 16.04 -9.56 17.25
CA ASP A 674 15.71 -10.11 18.57
C ASP A 674 16.96 -10.53 19.37
N LYS A 675 17.99 -11.00 18.64
CA LYS A 675 19.26 -11.48 19.20
C LYS A 675 20.40 -11.16 18.24
N ALA A 676 21.55 -10.77 18.76
CA ALA A 676 22.80 -10.68 18.02
C ALA A 676 23.91 -11.44 18.76
N ASP A 677 24.77 -12.12 18.00
CA ASP A 677 25.94 -12.86 18.47
C ASP A 677 27.11 -12.51 17.54
N ILE A 678 28.05 -11.71 18.02
CA ILE A 678 29.06 -11.05 17.21
C ILE A 678 30.44 -11.31 17.81
N ALA A 679 31.35 -11.85 17.01
CA ALA A 679 32.77 -11.95 17.32
C ALA A 679 33.55 -10.97 16.46
N PHE A 680 34.47 -10.22 17.07
CA PHE A 680 35.30 -9.26 16.33
C PHE A 680 36.71 -9.14 16.91
N HIS A 681 37.65 -8.74 16.06
CA HIS A 681 39.04 -8.43 16.41
C HIS A 681 39.58 -7.36 15.46
N GLY A 682 40.62 -6.63 15.85
CA GLY A 682 41.17 -5.56 15.03
C GLY A 682 41.77 -4.42 15.83
N GLU A 683 41.91 -3.25 15.21
CA GLU A 683 42.55 -2.09 15.80
C GLU A 683 41.59 -0.90 15.79
N ILE A 684 41.48 -0.23 16.96
CA ILE A 684 40.72 0.99 17.14
C ILE A 684 41.69 2.18 17.17
N GLY A 685 41.49 3.12 16.24
CA GLY A 685 42.28 4.34 16.12
C GLY A 685 41.82 5.48 17.06
N GLN A 686 42.50 6.61 16.98
CA GLN A 686 42.25 7.79 17.81
C GLN A 686 40.88 8.43 17.57
N GLY A 687 40.49 8.66 16.32
CA GLY A 687 39.21 9.29 15.98
C GLY A 687 38.03 8.43 16.42
N THR A 688 38.13 7.12 16.22
CA THR A 688 37.11 6.16 16.67
C THR A 688 37.04 6.07 18.19
N MET A 689 38.19 6.08 18.88
CA MET A 689 38.20 6.07 20.35
C MET A 689 37.56 7.35 20.93
N GLN A 690 37.83 8.51 20.35
CA GLN A 690 37.17 9.77 20.74
C GLN A 690 35.65 9.72 20.55
N TRP A 691 35.18 9.07 19.48
CA TRP A 691 33.76 8.83 19.29
C TRP A 691 33.18 7.90 20.38
N ILE A 692 33.84 6.79 20.71
CA ILE A 692 33.42 5.88 21.80
C ILE A 692 33.32 6.65 23.11
N GLU A 693 34.32 7.46 23.45
CA GLU A 693 34.36 8.27 24.66
C GLU A 693 33.18 9.23 24.74
N ASN A 694 32.88 9.94 23.66
CA ASN A 694 31.73 10.85 23.59
C ASN A 694 30.39 10.10 23.64
N PHE A 695 30.29 8.95 22.97
CA PHE A 695 29.07 8.14 22.91
C PHE A 695 28.66 7.61 24.30
N PHE A 696 29.63 7.17 25.09
CA PHE A 696 29.42 6.71 26.47
C PHE A 696 29.53 7.83 27.52
N ASN A 697 29.75 9.09 27.10
CA ASN A 697 30.00 10.24 27.97
C ASN A 697 31.07 9.94 29.04
N LEU A 698 32.16 9.28 28.62
CA LEU A 698 33.24 8.90 29.51
C LEU A 698 33.95 10.17 30.03
N PRO A 699 34.20 10.27 31.34
CA PRO A 699 34.95 11.38 31.90
C PRO A 699 36.37 11.41 31.33
N PRO A 700 37.00 12.60 31.18
CA PRO A 700 38.34 12.74 30.58
C PRO A 700 39.44 11.91 31.24
N GLU A 701 39.26 11.54 32.51
CA GLU A 701 40.14 10.65 33.27
C GLU A 701 40.07 9.20 32.78
N LEU A 702 38.96 8.76 32.21
CA LEU A 702 38.78 7.40 31.66
C LEU A 702 39.08 7.31 30.16
N SER A 703 39.64 8.36 29.57
CA SER A 703 40.04 8.36 28.16
C SER A 703 41.21 7.41 27.93
N VAL A 704 41.02 6.43 27.03
CA VAL A 704 41.99 5.36 26.75
C VAL A 704 42.93 5.79 25.63
N ARG A 705 44.22 5.45 25.73
CA ARG A 705 45.23 5.78 24.72
C ARG A 705 45.08 4.92 23.46
N PRO A 706 44.86 5.51 22.28
CA PRO A 706 44.90 4.78 21.02
C PRO A 706 46.36 4.54 20.56
N PRO A 707 46.61 3.55 19.67
CA PRO A 707 45.65 2.59 19.17
C PRO A 707 45.39 1.45 20.17
N LEU A 708 44.14 1.00 20.23
CA LEU A 708 43.71 -0.14 21.04
C LEU A 708 43.54 -1.36 20.14
N SER A 709 44.34 -2.39 20.37
CA SER A 709 44.24 -3.65 19.63
C SER A 709 43.34 -4.63 20.37
N ILE A 710 42.27 -5.07 19.71
CA ILE A 710 41.34 -6.10 20.18
C ILE A 710 41.80 -7.44 19.61
N GLN A 711 42.32 -8.32 20.47
CA GLN A 711 42.73 -9.66 20.03
C GLN A 711 41.53 -10.56 19.74
N LYS A 712 40.53 -10.51 20.63
CA LYS A 712 39.28 -11.24 20.51
C LYS A 712 38.23 -10.58 21.38
N ALA A 713 37.11 -10.23 20.79
CA ALA A 713 35.90 -9.81 21.48
C ALA A 713 34.73 -10.68 21.05
N HIS A 714 33.85 -10.99 22.00
CA HIS A 714 32.59 -11.68 21.79
C HIS A 714 31.49 -10.91 22.49
N MET A 715 30.52 -10.46 21.70
CA MET A 715 29.39 -9.67 22.15
C MET A 715 28.10 -10.40 21.84
N THR A 716 27.24 -10.53 22.85
CA THR A 716 25.89 -11.06 22.70
C THR A 716 24.89 -10.01 23.14
N TRP A 717 23.82 -9.86 22.37
CA TRP A 717 22.70 -8.99 22.70
C TRP A 717 21.39 -9.76 22.57
N LYS A 718 20.47 -9.53 23.51
CA LYS A 718 19.08 -9.99 23.44
C LYS A 718 18.17 -8.85 23.90
N LYS A 719 17.06 -8.67 23.20
CA LYS A 719 16.09 -7.59 23.44
C LYS A 719 15.68 -7.43 24.91
N ASP A 720 15.44 -8.54 25.61
CA ASP A 720 14.98 -8.52 27.02
C ASP A 720 16.11 -8.78 28.04
N SER A 721 17.28 -9.24 27.60
CA SER A 721 18.40 -9.59 28.51
C SER A 721 19.57 -8.61 28.45
N GLY A 722 19.54 -7.64 27.54
CA GLY A 722 20.58 -6.64 27.38
C GLY A 722 21.80 -7.13 26.61
N ILE A 723 22.94 -6.46 26.84
CA ILE A 723 24.24 -6.70 26.19
C ILE A 723 25.16 -7.44 27.17
N SER A 724 25.94 -8.39 26.68
CA SER A 724 27.11 -8.93 27.38
C SER A 724 28.29 -8.97 26.41
N CYS A 725 29.46 -8.53 26.88
CA CYS A 725 30.67 -8.44 26.08
C CYS A 725 31.86 -8.97 26.87
N VAL A 726 32.61 -9.89 26.25
CA VAL A 726 33.88 -10.41 26.75
C VAL A 726 34.96 -10.07 25.74
N SER A 727 36.04 -9.40 26.17
CA SER A 727 37.09 -8.93 25.27
C SER A 727 38.49 -9.01 25.87
N ASN A 728 39.48 -9.33 25.03
CA ASN A 728 40.90 -9.21 25.33
C ASN A 728 41.50 -8.06 24.50
N LEU A 729 42.07 -7.08 25.20
CA LEU A 729 42.58 -5.84 24.67
C LEU A 729 44.07 -5.70 24.98
N THR A 730 44.81 -5.08 24.07
CA THR A 730 46.24 -4.76 24.24
C THR A 730 46.50 -3.35 23.73
N LEU A 731 47.34 -2.60 24.44
CA LEU A 731 47.81 -1.28 24.01
C LEU A 731 49.24 -1.36 23.50
N GLN A 732 49.63 -0.44 22.62
CA GLN A 732 50.99 -0.37 22.12
C GLN A 732 51.97 -0.07 23.28
N ASN A 733 52.85 -1.01 23.60
CA ASN A 733 53.75 -0.97 24.78
C ASN A 733 53.01 -0.86 26.14
N GLY A 734 51.75 -1.28 26.21
CA GLY A 734 50.92 -1.25 27.42
C GLY A 734 50.64 -2.64 28.01
N PRO A 735 49.76 -2.73 29.02
CA PRO A 735 49.35 -3.98 29.64
C PRO A 735 48.41 -4.81 28.76
N ASP A 736 48.30 -6.09 29.09
CA ASP A 736 47.21 -6.96 28.65
C ASP A 736 45.97 -6.69 29.52
N ILE A 737 44.81 -6.49 28.90
CA ILE A 737 43.56 -6.18 29.58
C ILE A 737 42.47 -7.17 29.14
N SER A 738 41.85 -7.86 30.10
CA SER A 738 40.67 -8.71 29.85
C SER A 738 39.45 -8.08 30.50
N VAL A 739 38.34 -7.98 29.77
CA VAL A 739 37.10 -7.34 30.22
C VAL A 739 35.92 -8.28 30.04
N ASP A 740 35.13 -8.48 31.09
CA ASP A 740 33.81 -9.13 31.05
C ASP A 740 32.77 -8.17 31.65
N MET A 741 31.85 -7.73 30.81
CA MET A 741 30.81 -6.76 31.16
C MET A 741 29.43 -7.20 30.69
N PHE A 742 28.40 -6.69 31.36
CA PHE A 742 27.01 -6.80 30.95
C PHE A 742 26.23 -5.52 31.29
N GLN A 743 25.19 -5.27 30.51
CA GLN A 743 24.25 -4.17 30.72
C GLN A 743 22.85 -4.64 30.36
N ASN A 744 21.91 -4.52 31.29
CA ASN A 744 20.48 -4.76 31.07
C ASN A 744 19.64 -3.67 31.78
N PRO A 745 18.30 -3.65 31.63
CA PRO A 745 17.47 -2.61 32.25
C PRO A 745 17.54 -2.53 33.78
N GLU A 746 17.89 -3.63 34.45
CA GLU A 746 17.90 -3.75 35.92
C GLU A 746 19.30 -3.56 36.52
N ALA A 747 20.36 -3.70 35.71
CA ALA A 747 21.73 -3.83 36.20
C ALA A 747 22.76 -3.40 35.15
N LEU A 748 23.74 -2.60 35.60
CA LEU A 748 25.00 -2.40 34.91
C LEU A 748 26.08 -3.12 35.71
N GLY A 749 26.88 -3.97 35.06
CA GLY A 749 27.91 -4.72 35.76
C GLY A 749 29.15 -4.97 34.93
N ILE A 750 30.29 -4.61 35.51
CA ILE A 750 31.61 -5.10 35.13
C ILE A 750 31.89 -6.31 36.01
N LYS A 751 31.75 -7.52 35.47
CA LYS A 751 32.04 -8.74 36.23
C LYS A 751 33.51 -8.82 36.60
N SER A 752 34.39 -8.49 35.65
CA SER A 752 35.83 -8.44 35.89
C SER A 752 36.55 -7.64 34.82
N VAL A 753 37.46 -6.76 35.25
CA VAL A 753 38.53 -6.19 34.43
C VAL A 753 39.85 -6.67 35.02
N HIS A 754 40.58 -7.46 34.26
CA HIS A 754 41.90 -7.96 34.65
C HIS A 754 42.98 -7.20 33.87
N ILE A 755 43.92 -6.58 34.57
CA ILE A 755 45.02 -5.81 34.00
C ILE A 755 46.33 -6.46 34.42
N GLN A 756 47.18 -6.80 33.46
CA GLN A 756 48.45 -7.46 33.71
C GLN A 756 49.60 -6.84 32.89
N ASP A 757 50.68 -6.46 33.57
CA ASP A 757 52.00 -6.20 32.97
C ASP A 757 53.13 -6.60 33.95
N ALA A 758 54.34 -6.03 33.79
CA ALA A 758 55.47 -6.34 34.66
C ALA A 758 55.33 -5.79 36.10
N GLU A 759 54.52 -4.76 36.33
CA GLU A 759 54.38 -4.06 37.62
C GLU A 759 52.97 -4.17 38.21
N THR A 760 51.98 -4.49 37.37
CA THR A 760 50.56 -4.61 37.72
C THR A 760 50.05 -6.02 37.49
N ASN A 761 49.31 -6.53 38.47
CA ASN A 761 48.42 -7.67 38.32
C ASN A 761 47.21 -7.37 39.20
N ALA A 762 46.16 -6.84 38.59
CA ALA A 762 44.99 -6.34 39.30
C ALA A 762 43.70 -6.77 38.63
N THR A 763 42.72 -7.16 39.44
CA THR A 763 41.37 -7.49 38.99
C THR A 763 40.37 -6.59 39.71
N PHE A 764 39.46 -6.00 38.95
CA PHE A 764 38.40 -5.12 39.45
C PHE A 764 37.03 -5.66 39.04
N GLY A 765 36.06 -5.65 39.95
CA GLY A 765 34.67 -5.94 39.67
C GLY A 765 33.77 -4.84 40.22
N PHE A 766 32.72 -4.49 39.48
CA PHE A 766 31.75 -3.49 39.89
C PHE A 766 30.36 -3.86 39.38
N GLY A 767 29.36 -3.87 40.26
CA GLY A 767 27.96 -4.12 39.91
C GLY A 767 27.06 -3.11 40.60
N LEU A 768 26.18 -2.48 39.82
CA LEU A 768 25.18 -1.54 40.32
C LEU A 768 23.78 -2.02 39.91
N ARG A 769 22.93 -2.21 40.92
CA ARG A 769 21.48 -2.47 40.83
C ARG A 769 20.74 -1.46 41.70
N GLU A 770 19.43 -1.37 41.55
CA GLU A 770 18.57 -0.38 42.23
C GLU A 770 18.86 -0.24 43.74
N ASP A 771 19.02 -1.36 44.45
CA ASP A 771 19.30 -1.39 45.89
C ASP A 771 20.59 -2.15 46.28
N VAL A 772 21.45 -2.54 45.32
CA VAL A 772 22.65 -3.35 45.60
C VAL A 772 23.89 -2.79 44.90
N ILE A 773 24.96 -2.61 45.66
CA ILE A 773 26.29 -2.22 45.18
C ILE A 773 27.28 -3.36 45.46
N ASP A 774 27.87 -3.90 44.40
CA ASP A 774 28.91 -4.93 44.45
C ASP A 774 30.25 -4.32 43.98
N CYS A 775 31.29 -4.35 44.82
CA CYS A 775 32.63 -3.90 44.45
C CYS A 775 33.67 -4.95 44.84
N SER A 776 34.62 -5.24 43.96
CA SER A 776 35.76 -6.09 44.28
C SER A 776 37.05 -5.56 43.68
N PHE A 777 38.13 -5.70 44.44
CA PHE A 777 39.48 -5.40 44.00
C PHE A 777 40.45 -6.43 44.57
N THR A 778 41.27 -7.03 43.72
CA THR A 778 42.32 -7.95 44.16
C THR A 778 43.60 -7.69 43.37
N GLY A 779 44.73 -7.59 44.07
CA GLY A 779 46.06 -7.49 43.48
C GLY A 779 46.76 -6.16 43.70
N ASN A 780 47.54 -5.72 42.72
CA ASN A 780 48.31 -4.47 42.75
C ASN A 780 48.21 -3.74 41.40
N LEU A 781 47.81 -2.47 41.45
CA LEU A 781 47.73 -1.55 40.32
C LEU A 781 48.77 -0.43 40.49
N SER A 782 49.72 -0.34 39.56
CA SER A 782 50.75 0.71 39.51
C SER A 782 50.31 1.89 38.63
N HIS A 783 50.70 3.11 39.02
CA HIS A 783 50.48 4.30 38.19
C HIS A 783 51.16 4.22 36.81
N THR A 784 52.32 3.56 36.73
CA THR A 784 53.06 3.38 35.47
C THR A 784 52.27 2.53 34.46
N THR A 785 51.39 1.65 34.94
CA THR A 785 50.50 0.84 34.12
C THR A 785 49.27 1.63 33.71
N THR A 786 48.62 2.34 34.64
CA THR A 786 47.47 3.21 34.32
C THR A 786 47.85 4.34 33.36
N ASP A 787 49.07 4.91 33.47
CA ASP A 787 49.63 5.90 32.54
C ASP A 787 49.79 5.35 31.11
N LYS A 788 49.98 4.03 30.95
CA LYS A 788 50.02 3.40 29.63
C LYS A 788 48.62 3.17 29.06
N ILE A 789 47.61 3.04 29.91
CA ILE A 789 46.21 2.80 29.50
C ILE A 789 45.50 4.13 29.19
N PHE A 790 45.60 5.13 30.06
CA PHE A 790 44.76 6.32 30.03
C PHE A 790 45.55 7.59 29.70
N HIS A 791 44.92 8.59 29.08
CA HIS A 791 45.55 9.90 28.83
C HIS A 791 45.79 10.67 30.13
N ASN A 792 44.80 10.66 31.02
CA ASN A 792 44.85 11.28 32.34
C ASN A 792 44.67 10.17 33.37
N THR A 793 45.70 9.85 34.16
CA THR A 793 45.74 8.70 35.07
C THR A 793 44.54 8.67 36.03
N PRO A 794 43.51 7.84 35.80
CA PRO A 794 42.39 7.71 36.70
C PRO A 794 42.79 6.78 37.84
N PHE A 795 42.20 6.99 39.02
CA PHE A 795 42.30 6.10 40.17
C PHE A 795 43.63 6.10 40.91
N ALA A 796 44.77 5.82 40.29
CA ALA A 796 46.05 5.61 40.99
C ALA A 796 47.17 6.49 40.42
N LYS A 797 47.53 7.58 41.12
CA LYS A 797 48.72 8.40 40.76
C LYS A 797 50.02 7.85 41.36
N GLU A 798 49.95 6.88 42.28
CA GLU A 798 51.10 6.06 42.67
C GLU A 798 50.82 4.55 42.61
N TRP A 799 49.98 4.03 43.51
CA TRP A 799 49.62 2.60 43.55
C TRP A 799 48.34 2.34 44.36
N ILE A 800 47.67 1.24 44.04
CA ILE A 800 46.57 0.64 44.82
C ILE A 800 46.88 -0.85 44.98
N LYS A 801 46.79 -1.38 46.19
CA LYS A 801 47.01 -2.82 46.45
C LYS A 801 46.07 -3.33 47.53
N GLY A 802 45.76 -4.61 47.48
CA GLY A 802 44.86 -5.20 48.46
C GLY A 802 44.06 -6.38 47.91
N ASP A 803 43.16 -6.84 48.76
CA ASP A 803 42.13 -7.82 48.45
C ASP A 803 40.91 -7.36 49.24
N PHE A 804 39.97 -6.72 48.54
CA PHE A 804 38.84 -6.03 49.14
C PHE A 804 37.57 -6.40 48.38
N GLN A 805 36.53 -6.76 49.13
CA GLN A 805 35.22 -7.07 48.60
C GLN A 805 34.13 -6.38 49.43
N ALA A 806 33.19 -5.77 48.74
CA ALA A 806 32.02 -5.12 49.33
C ALA A 806 30.76 -5.57 48.59
N HIS A 807 29.77 -6.02 49.35
CA HIS A 807 28.40 -6.25 48.91
C HIS A 807 27.52 -5.39 49.82
N ILE A 808 26.90 -4.35 49.28
CA ILE A 808 26.14 -3.35 50.04
C ILE A 808 24.69 -3.41 49.56
N GLN A 809 23.78 -3.79 50.45
CA GLN A 809 22.33 -3.73 50.22
C GLN A 809 21.77 -2.49 50.92
N LEU A 810 21.23 -1.56 50.14
CA LEU A 810 20.76 -0.25 50.62
C LEU A 810 19.39 -0.36 51.32
N ASP A 811 18.54 -1.28 50.88
CA ASP A 811 17.21 -1.57 51.44
C ASP A 811 17.29 -2.46 52.70
N GLN A 812 18.30 -3.33 52.75
CA GLN A 812 18.53 -4.26 53.84
C GLN A 812 19.99 -4.18 54.34
N PRO A 813 20.38 -3.07 54.99
CA PRO A 813 21.76 -2.83 55.43
C PRO A 813 22.38 -4.03 56.15
N LYS A 814 21.62 -4.73 57.00
CA LYS A 814 22.05 -5.93 57.73
C LYS A 814 22.65 -7.05 56.86
N GLN A 815 22.23 -7.17 55.60
CA GLN A 815 22.73 -8.15 54.64
C GLN A 815 24.01 -7.70 53.91
N SER A 816 24.42 -6.46 54.11
CA SER A 816 25.68 -5.96 53.58
C SER A 816 26.88 -6.66 54.23
N THR A 817 27.90 -6.92 53.45
CA THR A 817 29.16 -7.55 53.87
C THR A 817 30.35 -6.82 53.27
N LEU A 818 31.34 -6.54 54.10
CA LEU A 818 32.60 -5.89 53.72
C LEU A 818 33.73 -6.79 54.22
N GLN A 819 34.71 -7.11 53.38
CA GLN A 819 35.82 -7.95 53.79
C GLN A 819 37.12 -7.55 53.10
N GLY A 820 38.21 -7.62 53.86
CA GLY A 820 39.56 -7.52 53.33
C GLY A 820 40.19 -6.15 53.54
N THR A 821 41.25 -5.85 52.79
CA THR A 821 42.07 -4.65 52.96
C THR A 821 42.31 -3.97 51.64
N LEU A 822 42.16 -2.64 51.60
CA LEU A 822 42.52 -1.81 50.46
C LEU A 822 43.46 -0.71 50.94
N GLU A 823 44.67 -0.68 50.39
CA GLU A 823 45.63 0.39 50.61
C GLU A 823 45.89 1.12 49.29
N GLY A 824 46.06 2.44 49.34
CA GLY A 824 46.54 3.15 48.18
C GLY A 824 47.07 4.53 48.49
N LYS A 825 47.85 5.03 47.54
CA LYS A 825 48.58 6.29 47.65
C LYS A 825 48.32 7.16 46.41
N ASN A 826 48.07 8.45 46.67
CA ASN A 826 47.64 9.44 45.70
C ASN A 826 46.54 8.91 44.78
N ILE A 827 45.44 8.48 45.38
CA ILE A 827 44.27 8.00 44.66
C ILE A 827 43.44 9.20 44.18
N SER A 828 42.96 9.14 42.95
CA SER A 828 42.04 10.14 42.39
C SER A 828 40.73 9.45 42.03
N VAL A 829 39.68 9.71 42.79
CA VAL A 829 38.35 9.17 42.49
C VAL A 829 37.59 10.21 41.66
N PRO A 830 37.25 9.92 40.39
CA PRO A 830 36.42 10.81 39.59
C PRO A 830 34.98 10.75 40.09
N TRP A 831 34.67 11.53 41.13
CA TRP A 831 33.31 11.72 41.62
C TRP A 831 32.65 12.84 40.81
N ASN A 832 31.44 12.57 40.28
CA ASN A 832 30.54 13.52 39.60
C ASN A 832 31.17 14.63 38.71
N GLN A 833 32.06 14.29 37.77
CA GLN A 833 32.54 15.12 36.62
C GLN A 833 33.03 16.57 36.90
N LYS A 834 33.01 17.11 38.12
CA LYS A 834 33.27 18.53 38.42
C LYS A 834 34.30 18.77 39.53
N ILE A 835 34.47 17.88 40.51
CA ILE A 835 35.46 18.05 41.58
C ILE A 835 36.17 16.72 41.90
N PRO A 836 37.46 16.57 41.56
CA PRO A 836 38.18 15.33 41.84
C PRO A 836 38.46 15.17 43.34
N PHE A 837 38.02 14.05 43.92
CA PHE A 837 38.44 13.65 45.26
C PHE A 837 39.86 13.06 45.19
N ASN A 838 40.84 13.83 45.65
CA ASN A 838 42.24 13.36 45.73
C ASN A 838 42.53 12.88 47.14
N ILE A 839 42.83 11.59 47.26
CA ILE A 839 43.15 10.92 48.52
C ILE A 839 44.67 10.70 48.53
N LYS A 840 45.40 11.40 49.41
CA LYS A 840 46.86 11.27 49.46
C LYS A 840 47.29 9.89 49.95
N ASP A 841 46.67 9.40 51.02
CA ASP A 841 46.92 8.07 51.58
C ASP A 841 45.60 7.55 52.17
N ILE A 842 45.24 6.30 51.86
CA ILE A 842 44.10 5.61 52.42
C ILE A 842 44.46 4.18 52.80
N SER A 843 43.98 3.77 53.96
CA SER A 843 43.96 2.38 54.39
C SER A 843 42.56 2.04 54.87
N LEU A 844 41.93 1.08 54.18
CA LEU A 844 40.63 0.53 54.55
C LEU A 844 40.84 -0.88 55.07
N HIS A 845 40.33 -1.13 56.27
CA HIS A 845 40.29 -2.45 56.88
C HIS A 845 38.84 -2.84 57.12
N ALA A 846 38.35 -3.85 56.40
CA ALA A 846 36.99 -4.34 56.54
C ALA A 846 36.95 -5.76 57.11
N ASP A 847 36.10 -5.98 58.11
CA ASP A 847 35.87 -7.29 58.72
C ASP A 847 34.37 -7.55 58.95
N GLY A 848 33.75 -8.21 57.98
CA GLY A 848 32.34 -8.59 57.99
C GLY A 848 31.40 -7.40 57.91
N LYS A 849 31.16 -6.77 59.06
CA LYS A 849 30.22 -5.64 59.22
C LYS A 849 30.88 -4.34 59.61
N SER A 850 32.15 -4.37 60.00
CA SER A 850 32.90 -3.17 60.34
C SER A 850 33.83 -2.77 59.19
N ILE A 851 34.01 -1.47 59.03
CA ILE A 851 35.03 -0.87 58.20
C ILE A 851 35.73 0.21 59.01
N ARG A 852 37.04 0.08 59.13
CA ARG A 852 37.89 1.09 59.74
C ARG A 852 38.56 1.88 58.62
N VAL A 853 38.47 3.19 58.73
CA VAL A 853 39.06 4.14 57.79
C VAL A 853 40.21 4.84 58.50
N ASP A 854 41.43 4.53 58.08
CA ASP A 854 42.64 5.23 58.50
C ASP A 854 43.08 6.13 57.33
N THR A 855 42.64 7.40 57.33
CA THR A 855 42.95 8.35 56.25
C THR A 855 43.71 9.56 56.80
N HIS A 856 44.88 9.85 56.24
CA HIS A 856 45.74 10.92 56.77
C HIS A 856 45.50 12.30 56.12
N ILE A 857 45.22 12.39 54.82
CA ILE A 857 44.92 13.68 54.14
C ILE A 857 44.03 13.43 52.90
N LEU A 858 42.78 13.89 52.96
CA LEU A 858 41.89 14.13 51.82
C LEU A 858 42.11 15.57 51.34
N ALA A 859 42.23 15.78 50.04
CA ALA A 859 42.20 17.11 49.44
C ALA A 859 40.87 17.30 48.70
N LEU A 860 39.98 18.13 49.25
CA LEU A 860 38.78 18.60 48.56
C LEU A 860 39.12 19.96 47.97
N SER A 861 39.42 20.00 46.67
CA SER A 861 40.07 21.18 46.04
C SER A 861 41.40 21.52 46.73
N ASP A 862 41.57 22.76 47.22
CA ASP A 862 42.79 23.21 47.93
C ASP A 862 42.73 22.94 49.45
N ASN A 863 41.61 22.46 49.99
CA ASN A 863 41.43 22.26 51.43
C ASN A 863 41.97 20.90 51.88
N HIS A 864 42.73 20.87 52.97
CA HIS A 864 43.19 19.64 53.62
C HIS A 864 42.17 19.19 54.68
N LEU A 865 41.65 17.98 54.51
CA LEU A 865 40.78 17.32 55.47
C LEU A 865 41.45 16.04 55.97
N SER A 866 41.39 15.78 57.26
CA SER A 866 41.74 14.47 57.84
C SER A 866 40.48 13.86 58.42
N VAL A 867 40.23 12.59 58.12
CA VAL A 867 39.06 11.84 58.60
C VAL A 867 39.56 10.51 59.16
N ASN A 868 39.24 10.25 60.43
CA ASN A 868 39.52 8.97 61.08
C ASN A 868 38.26 8.47 61.77
N GLY A 869 38.05 7.16 61.75
CA GLY A 869 36.97 6.55 62.51
C GLY A 869 36.56 5.18 62.01
N GLU A 870 35.37 4.76 62.45
CA GLU A 870 34.83 3.44 62.19
C GLU A 870 33.40 3.54 61.67
N GLY A 871 33.11 2.75 60.63
CA GLY A 871 31.78 2.49 60.13
C GLY A 871 31.36 1.06 60.50
N ASN A 872 30.10 0.87 60.88
CA ASN A 872 29.53 -0.41 61.25
C ASN A 872 28.17 -0.60 60.59
N ILE A 873 27.90 -1.81 60.09
CA ILE A 873 26.62 -2.18 59.52
C ILE A 873 25.71 -2.72 60.63
N SER A 874 24.55 -2.09 60.86
CA SER A 874 23.58 -2.46 61.89
C SER A 874 22.26 -2.99 61.31
N GLU A 875 21.25 -3.25 62.17
CA GLU A 875 19.91 -3.64 61.70
C GLU A 875 19.16 -2.48 61.04
N ASP A 876 19.34 -1.26 61.56
CA ASP A 876 18.57 -0.08 61.20
C ASP A 876 19.31 0.84 60.21
N GLY A 877 20.58 0.53 59.89
CA GLY A 877 21.38 1.34 58.97
C GLY A 877 22.89 1.21 59.09
N PHE A 878 23.60 2.08 58.39
CA PHE A 878 25.04 2.27 58.44
C PHE A 878 25.37 3.24 59.59
N LEU A 879 25.99 2.70 60.65
CA LEU A 879 26.47 3.45 61.80
C LEU A 879 27.86 4.00 61.53
N PHE A 880 28.13 5.26 61.84
CA PHE A 880 29.48 5.81 61.77
C PHE A 880 29.83 6.68 62.97
N ASP A 881 31.09 6.61 63.39
CA ASP A 881 31.68 7.48 64.40
C ASP A 881 32.99 8.03 63.83
N LEU A 882 32.99 9.31 63.48
CA LEU A 882 34.06 9.94 62.70
C LEU A 882 34.56 11.22 63.38
N ASP A 883 35.88 11.36 63.42
CA ASP A 883 36.57 12.60 63.75
C ASP A 883 37.10 13.25 62.48
N MET A 884 36.73 14.51 62.24
CA MET A 884 37.15 15.29 61.08
C MET A 884 37.83 16.58 61.50
N SER A 885 39.02 16.82 60.96
CA SER A 885 39.72 18.09 61.07
C SER A 885 39.93 18.72 59.70
N ALA A 886 39.73 20.03 59.60
CA ALA A 886 39.93 20.79 58.36
C ALA A 886 40.63 22.14 58.62
N ASP A 887 41.43 22.61 57.66
CA ASP A 887 42.04 23.95 57.73
C ASP A 887 40.97 25.02 57.52
N GLU A 888 40.42 25.10 56.31
CA GLU A 888 39.34 26.03 55.93
C GLU A 888 38.15 25.26 55.36
N LEU A 889 36.94 25.62 55.79
CA LEU A 889 35.69 25.11 55.24
C LEU A 889 34.88 26.25 54.63
N ASP A 890 34.60 26.15 53.33
CA ASP A 890 33.75 27.11 52.61
C ASP A 890 32.42 26.44 52.26
N TRP A 891 31.30 27.02 52.70
CA TRP A 891 29.96 26.51 52.43
C TRP A 891 29.63 26.45 50.94
N ASN A 892 30.04 27.43 50.13
CA ASN A 892 29.80 27.42 48.69
C ASN A 892 30.56 26.28 48.00
N VAL A 893 31.79 26.00 48.45
CA VAL A 893 32.57 24.84 47.96
C VAL A 893 31.88 23.52 48.32
N ILE A 894 31.43 23.38 49.57
CA ILE A 894 30.69 22.18 50.04
C ILE A 894 29.38 22.03 49.26
N ARG A 895 28.61 23.11 49.13
CA ARG A 895 27.32 23.15 48.43
C ARG A 895 27.44 22.75 46.96
N ASN A 896 28.42 23.31 46.24
CA ASN A 896 28.67 22.98 44.84
C ASN A 896 29.17 21.54 44.66
N SER A 897 29.92 21.01 45.64
CA SER A 897 30.39 19.63 45.62
C SER A 897 29.24 18.63 45.79
N LEU A 898 28.30 18.94 46.67
CA LEU A 898 27.17 18.06 47.02
C LEU A 898 25.93 18.25 46.14
N HIS A 899 25.96 19.17 45.16
CA HIS A 899 24.83 19.46 44.26
C HIS A 899 23.54 19.78 45.03
N ILE A 900 23.65 20.57 46.10
CA ILE A 900 22.48 21.08 46.83
C ILE A 900 21.92 22.26 46.01
N GLU A 901 21.03 21.94 45.06
CA GLU A 901 20.38 22.91 44.17
C GLU A 901 19.41 23.81 44.93
N ASP A 902 19.45 25.12 44.64
CA ASP A 902 18.29 25.98 44.92
C ASP A 902 17.26 25.68 43.84
N LYS A 903 16.03 25.38 44.23
CA LYS A 903 14.90 25.60 43.33
C LYS A 903 14.81 27.10 43.09
N GLU A 904 15.48 27.60 42.06
CA GLU A 904 15.21 28.93 41.56
C GLU A 904 13.72 28.99 41.19
N GLU A 905 12.96 29.82 41.92
CA GLU A 905 11.65 30.26 41.48
C GLU A 905 11.81 30.96 40.14
N ASP A 906 11.46 30.23 39.08
CA ASP A 906 11.30 30.74 37.73
C ASP A 906 10.20 31.82 37.70
N LYS A 907 10.58 33.07 37.97
CA LYS A 907 9.76 34.25 37.73
C LYS A 907 9.88 34.65 36.27
N SER A 908 9.31 33.84 35.38
CA SER A 908 9.02 34.25 34.02
C SER A 908 7.67 33.69 33.54
N VAL A 909 6.59 34.40 33.88
CA VAL A 909 5.29 34.22 33.22
C VAL A 909 5.26 35.11 31.98
N GLU A 910 5.15 34.52 30.78
CA GLU A 910 4.10 34.86 29.80
C GLU A 910 4.02 33.88 28.60
N ARG A 911 2.97 33.05 28.66
CA ARG A 911 2.23 32.26 27.65
C ARG A 911 2.52 32.47 26.15
N LYS A 912 2.59 31.35 25.40
CA LYS A 912 1.50 30.90 24.50
C LYS A 912 1.64 29.44 23.99
N ASN A 913 0.54 28.72 24.22
CA ASN A 913 0.04 27.44 23.72
C ASN A 913 0.63 26.85 22.43
N GLU A 914 0.93 25.55 22.48
CA GLU A 914 0.43 24.54 21.53
C GLU A 914 0.37 23.17 22.23
N GLU A 915 -0.84 22.59 22.30
CA GLU A 915 -1.08 21.19 22.72
C GLU A 915 -0.71 20.25 21.58
N LYS A 916 0.07 19.19 21.88
CA LYS A 916 -0.36 17.79 21.64
C LYS A 916 0.65 16.75 22.14
N ASP A 917 0.12 15.90 23.01
CA ASP A 917 0.36 14.46 23.16
C ASP A 917 1.81 13.96 23.34
N VAL A 918 2.24 13.91 24.61
CA VAL A 918 3.22 12.92 25.07
C VAL A 918 2.73 12.30 26.38
N ASP A 919 2.64 10.97 26.34
CA ASP A 919 2.40 9.96 27.38
C ASP A 919 2.56 10.41 28.84
N GLU A 920 1.44 10.41 29.57
CA GLU A 920 1.40 10.34 31.03
C GLU A 920 1.77 8.92 31.49
N SER A 921 3.07 8.60 31.56
CA SER A 921 3.58 7.51 32.43
C SER A 921 5.10 7.51 32.52
N VAL A 922 5.68 8.61 33.00
CA VAL A 922 6.92 8.51 33.78
C VAL A 922 6.61 9.19 35.10
N GLY A 923 6.42 8.36 36.13
CA GLY A 923 6.25 8.84 37.49
C GLY A 923 7.36 9.84 37.78
N LYS A 924 6.98 11.01 38.31
CA LYS A 924 7.91 11.85 39.05
C LYS A 924 8.54 10.94 40.09
N GLY A 925 9.77 10.47 39.83
CA GLY A 925 10.56 9.80 40.84
C GLY A 925 10.70 10.79 41.97
N ASP A 926 10.18 10.42 43.14
CA ASP A 926 10.50 11.12 44.37
C ASP A 926 12.02 11.15 44.47
N GLU A 927 12.62 12.33 44.29
CA GLU A 927 14.06 12.52 44.50
C GLU A 927 14.35 12.12 45.94
N LYS A 928 14.95 10.93 46.11
CA LYS A 928 15.44 10.45 47.41
C LYS A 928 16.36 11.53 48.00
N ARG A 929 15.93 12.16 49.08
CA ARG A 929 16.67 13.20 49.79
C ARG A 929 17.82 12.57 50.57
N PHE A 930 18.83 13.35 50.95
CA PHE A 930 20.00 12.83 51.68
C PHE A 930 19.64 12.14 53.01
N TRP A 931 18.53 12.53 53.66
CA TRP A 931 18.00 11.89 54.87
C TRP A 931 17.10 10.67 54.61
N ASP A 932 16.93 10.24 53.36
CA ASP A 932 16.25 8.97 53.01
C ASP A 932 17.23 7.77 52.98
N PHE A 933 18.54 8.02 53.17
CA PHE A 933 19.54 6.97 53.32
C PHE A 933 19.64 6.55 54.80
N PRO A 934 19.68 5.24 55.11
CA PRO A 934 19.71 4.73 56.48
C PRO A 934 21.11 4.88 57.09
N VAL A 935 21.54 6.12 57.33
CA VAL A 935 22.88 6.44 57.84
C VAL A 935 22.72 7.19 59.16
N THR A 936 23.19 6.58 60.24
CA THR A 936 23.11 7.14 61.60
C THR A 936 24.52 7.30 62.16
N GLY A 937 24.83 8.38 62.84
CA GLY A 937 26.20 8.55 63.33
C GLY A 937 26.52 9.92 63.88
N ILE A 938 27.74 10.06 64.38
CA ILE A 938 28.28 11.30 64.92
C ILE A 938 29.56 11.65 64.16
N LEU A 939 29.63 12.89 63.72
CA LEU A 939 30.81 13.51 63.13
C LEU A 939 31.26 14.67 64.03
N ARG A 940 32.44 14.53 64.64
CA ARG A 940 33.07 15.60 65.42
C ARG A 940 33.95 16.42 64.48
N LEU A 941 33.55 17.67 64.25
CA LEU A 941 34.22 18.60 63.34
C LEU A 941 35.03 19.63 64.11
N ALA A 942 36.32 19.73 63.78
CA ALA A 942 37.19 20.83 64.16
C ALA A 942 37.76 21.52 62.92
N ALA A 943 37.41 22.79 62.72
CA ALA A 943 37.91 23.60 61.61
C ALA A 943 38.60 24.88 62.11
N GLU A 944 39.73 25.28 61.51
CA GLU A 944 40.36 26.56 61.86
C GLU A 944 39.46 27.73 61.42
N SER A 945 38.76 27.59 60.29
CA SER A 945 37.75 28.56 59.87
C SER A 945 36.61 27.94 59.08
N PHE A 946 35.42 28.52 59.22
CA PHE A 946 34.24 28.21 58.42
C PHE A 946 33.70 29.50 57.81
N THR A 947 33.51 29.52 56.49
CA THR A 947 33.00 30.67 55.74
C THR A 947 31.62 30.35 55.17
N PHE A 948 30.64 31.19 55.47
CA PHE A 948 29.30 31.17 54.87
C PHE A 948 28.98 32.58 54.34
N ASP A 949 28.71 32.66 53.03
CA ASP A 949 28.55 33.93 52.30
C ASP A 949 29.74 34.88 52.54
N ARG A 950 29.52 36.01 53.22
CA ARG A 950 30.57 36.99 53.55
C ARG A 950 31.13 36.87 54.97
N TYR A 951 30.64 35.92 55.76
CA TYR A 951 30.98 35.80 57.18
C TYR A 951 31.90 34.59 57.42
N THR A 952 32.94 34.82 58.22
CA THR A 952 33.89 33.77 58.61
C THR A 952 33.86 33.61 60.13
N TRP A 953 33.59 32.37 60.56
CA TRP A 953 33.72 31.94 61.94
C TRP A 953 35.11 31.35 62.16
N ASN A 954 35.81 31.77 63.22
CA ASN A 954 37.13 31.25 63.56
C ASN A 954 37.38 31.32 65.09
N PRO A 955 37.68 30.19 65.76
CA PRO A 955 37.63 28.81 65.23
C PRO A 955 36.18 28.30 65.11
N VAL A 956 35.98 27.09 64.54
CA VAL A 956 34.70 26.37 64.59
C VAL A 956 34.88 24.95 65.11
N GLN A 957 34.15 24.63 66.18
CA GLN A 957 34.02 23.29 66.72
C GLN A 957 32.53 22.91 66.76
N ALA A 958 32.18 21.82 66.09
CA ALA A 958 30.81 21.36 66.00
C ALA A 958 30.71 19.84 66.08
N GLU A 959 29.65 19.35 66.72
CA GLU A 959 29.26 17.95 66.68
C GLU A 959 28.03 17.82 65.78
N ILE A 960 28.15 17.02 64.71
CA ILE A 960 27.09 16.80 63.73
C ILE A 960 26.56 15.38 63.91
N SER A 961 25.31 15.24 64.34
CA SER A 961 24.64 13.95 64.49
C SER A 961 23.64 13.72 63.35
N PHE A 962 23.66 12.52 62.77
CA PHE A 962 22.79 12.07 61.69
C PHE A 962 21.86 10.97 62.21
N ASN A 963 20.57 11.06 61.92
CA ASN A 963 19.56 10.05 62.23
C ASN A 963 18.36 10.14 61.28
N ASP A 964 17.39 9.22 61.41
CA ASP A 964 16.16 9.15 60.60
C ASP A 964 15.31 10.44 60.66
N GLY A 965 15.51 11.29 61.67
CA GLY A 965 14.83 12.57 61.86
C GLY A 965 15.52 13.76 61.19
N GLY A 966 16.72 13.57 60.61
CA GLY A 966 17.52 14.60 59.95
C GLY A 966 18.92 14.78 60.54
N VAL A 967 19.49 15.97 60.32
CA VAL A 967 20.83 16.38 60.77
C VAL A 967 20.72 17.38 61.91
N SER A 968 21.44 17.16 63.00
CA SER A 968 21.56 18.11 64.11
C SER A 968 23.02 18.51 64.29
N VAL A 969 23.30 19.80 64.21
CA VAL A 969 24.62 20.42 64.38
C VAL A 969 24.64 21.16 65.72
N THR A 970 25.46 20.68 66.64
CA THR A 970 25.72 21.36 67.92
C THR A 970 27.03 22.12 67.79
N VAL A 971 26.94 23.45 67.73
CA VAL A 971 28.11 24.34 67.66
C VAL A 971 28.60 24.59 69.09
N VAL A 972 29.77 24.04 69.41
CA VAL A 972 30.38 24.10 70.75
C VAL A 972 31.19 25.39 70.92
N ASP A 973 32.01 25.72 69.91
CA ASP A 973 32.79 26.95 69.87
C ASP A 973 32.75 27.53 68.47
N ALA A 974 32.38 28.81 68.39
CA ALA A 974 32.35 29.56 67.15
C ALA A 974 32.40 31.05 67.47
N ASN A 975 33.24 31.80 66.76
CA ASN A 975 33.35 33.24 66.89
C ASN A 975 33.24 33.93 65.54
N VAL A 976 32.31 34.87 65.41
CA VAL A 976 32.17 35.72 64.22
C VAL A 976 32.32 37.18 64.64
N CYS A 977 33.27 37.89 64.04
CA CYS A 977 33.48 39.32 64.29
C CYS A 977 33.65 39.73 65.76
N GLY A 978 34.17 38.85 66.63
CA GLY A 978 34.30 39.10 68.08
C GLY A 978 33.03 38.81 68.89
N VAL A 979 32.07 38.11 68.28
CA VAL A 979 30.83 37.62 68.93
C VAL A 979 30.90 36.10 68.97
N SER A 980 30.85 35.54 70.19
CA SER A 980 30.72 34.09 70.40
C SER A 980 29.29 33.66 70.11
N CYS A 981 29.11 32.59 69.34
CA CYS A 981 27.81 32.11 68.88
C CYS A 981 27.62 30.59 69.03
N PRO A 982 27.72 30.03 70.26
CA PRO A 982 27.33 28.64 70.49
C PRO A 982 25.82 28.45 70.31
N GLY A 983 25.43 27.26 69.86
CA GLY A 983 24.03 26.98 69.59
C GLY A 983 23.80 25.63 68.92
N ILE A 984 22.55 25.38 68.58
CA ILE A 984 22.12 24.15 67.92
C ILE A 984 21.34 24.52 66.66
N LEU A 985 21.66 23.82 65.57
CA LEU A 985 20.94 23.86 64.30
C LEU A 985 20.40 22.46 63.99
N LYS A 986 19.09 22.32 63.74
CA LYS A 986 18.47 21.05 63.34
C LYS A 986 17.81 21.22 61.98
N ALA A 987 18.09 20.31 61.05
CA ALA A 987 17.54 20.28 59.70
C ALA A 987 16.94 18.90 59.42
N GLY A 988 15.68 18.83 59.01
CA GLY A 988 15.02 17.56 58.68
C GLY A 988 13.74 17.74 57.87
N PRO A 989 12.94 16.67 57.69
CA PRO A 989 11.69 16.71 56.92
C PRO A 989 10.68 17.75 57.42
N GLN A 990 10.78 18.12 58.70
CA GLN A 990 9.89 19.08 59.37
C GLN A 990 10.32 20.55 59.20
N GLY A 991 11.53 20.82 58.66
CA GLY A 991 12.05 22.17 58.48
C GLY A 991 13.43 22.39 59.12
N LEU A 992 13.79 23.66 59.30
CA LEU A 992 15.00 24.14 59.96
C LEU A 992 14.65 24.74 61.32
N SER A 993 15.37 24.35 62.36
CA SER A 993 15.30 24.94 63.70
C SER A 993 16.68 25.43 64.14
N LEU A 994 16.73 26.63 64.72
CA LEU A 994 17.94 27.23 65.26
C LEU A 994 17.70 27.75 66.68
N ASP A 995 18.70 27.57 67.55
CA ASP A 995 18.76 28.14 68.90
C ASP A 995 20.20 28.56 69.19
N PHE A 996 20.47 29.86 69.18
CA PHE A 996 21.82 30.42 69.32
C PHE A 996 21.89 31.48 70.42
N GLN A 997 22.99 31.44 71.17
CA GLN A 997 23.35 32.47 72.14
C GLN A 997 24.49 33.32 71.58
N LEU A 998 24.25 34.62 71.40
CA LEU A 998 25.22 35.58 70.92
C LEU A 998 25.77 36.37 72.10
N LEU A 999 27.08 36.25 72.35
CA LEU A 999 27.74 36.85 73.50
C LEU A 999 28.97 37.63 73.08
N SER A 1000 29.09 38.86 73.57
CA SER A 1000 30.29 39.68 73.44
C SER A 1000 30.56 40.45 74.73
N GLN A 1001 31.82 40.54 75.14
CA GLN A 1001 32.25 41.25 76.35
C GLN A 1001 33.42 42.18 76.05
N ASN A 1002 33.25 43.46 76.36
CA ASN A 1002 34.24 44.53 76.21
C ASN A 1002 34.90 44.57 74.81
N GLN A 1003 34.12 44.27 73.77
CA GLN A 1003 34.59 44.14 72.41
C GLN A 1003 34.68 45.50 71.71
N ASP A 1004 35.58 45.63 70.73
CA ASP A 1004 35.72 46.86 69.95
C ASP A 1004 34.56 47.04 68.96
N LEU A 1005 33.74 48.06 69.16
CA LEU A 1005 32.53 48.28 68.36
C LEU A 1005 32.85 48.61 66.90
N ASP A 1006 33.90 49.40 66.63
CA ASP A 1006 34.27 49.79 65.25
C ASP A 1006 34.76 48.56 64.47
N SER A 1007 35.58 47.73 65.10
CA SER A 1007 36.11 46.50 64.51
C SER A 1007 35.01 45.48 64.21
N THR A 1008 34.10 45.23 65.16
CA THR A 1008 32.97 44.32 64.96
C THR A 1008 31.98 44.85 63.92
N TYR A 1009 31.64 46.14 63.96
CA TYR A 1009 30.72 46.75 63.00
C TYR A 1009 31.27 46.74 61.57
N THR A 1010 32.58 47.00 61.41
CA THR A 1010 33.27 46.90 60.11
C THR A 1010 33.28 45.46 59.60
N CYS A 1011 33.50 44.48 60.48
CA CYS A 1011 33.53 43.06 60.13
C CYS A 1011 32.18 42.54 59.59
N PHE A 1012 31.05 43.03 60.11
CA PHE A 1012 29.72 42.73 59.56
C PHE A 1012 29.39 43.45 58.23
N GLY A 1013 30.36 44.13 57.62
CA GLY A 1013 30.23 44.76 56.30
C GLY A 1013 29.79 46.22 56.32
N TYR A 1014 29.69 46.86 57.49
CA TYR A 1014 29.30 48.26 57.60
C TYR A 1014 30.51 49.22 57.47
N THR A 1015 30.23 50.50 57.20
CA THR A 1015 31.30 51.48 56.94
C THR A 1015 32.13 51.74 58.21
N LYS A 1016 33.45 51.57 58.10
CA LYS A 1016 34.40 51.83 59.18
C LYS A 1016 34.32 53.26 59.70
N GLY A 1017 34.43 53.43 61.02
CA GLY A 1017 34.49 54.72 61.69
C GLY A 1017 33.12 55.38 61.90
N LEU A 1018 32.00 54.69 61.63
CA LEU A 1018 30.65 55.19 61.93
C LEU A 1018 30.31 55.08 63.43
N LEU A 1019 30.77 54.04 64.12
CA LEU A 1019 30.52 53.79 65.54
C LEU A 1019 31.81 53.38 66.22
N THR A 1020 32.24 54.11 67.25
CA THR A 1020 33.43 53.77 68.06
C THR A 1020 33.03 53.55 69.51
N GLY A 1021 33.74 52.69 70.24
CA GLY A 1021 33.53 52.45 71.67
C GLY A 1021 33.81 50.99 72.04
N LYS A 1022 33.65 50.66 73.32
CA LYS A 1022 33.64 49.27 73.79
C LYS A 1022 32.22 48.82 74.07
N PHE A 1023 31.85 47.62 73.64
CA PHE A 1023 30.49 47.10 73.81
C PHE A 1023 30.44 45.72 74.47
N ASP A 1024 29.35 45.51 75.19
CA ASP A 1024 28.88 44.23 75.69
C ASP A 1024 27.55 43.91 74.99
N MET A 1025 27.36 42.65 74.60
CA MET A 1025 26.13 42.20 73.97
C MET A 1025 25.73 40.83 74.48
N LYS A 1026 24.44 40.67 74.72
CA LYS A 1026 23.80 39.38 74.95
C LYS A 1026 22.53 39.31 74.11
N ALA A 1027 22.47 38.33 73.21
CA ALA A 1027 21.25 38.04 72.48
C ALA A 1027 20.98 36.54 72.45
N HIS A 1028 19.70 36.19 72.44
CA HIS A 1028 19.22 34.82 72.25
C HIS A 1028 18.31 34.81 71.03
N ALA A 1029 18.58 33.94 70.08
CA ALA A 1029 17.91 33.88 68.79
C ALA A 1029 17.40 32.45 68.55
N VAL A 1030 16.09 32.32 68.39
CA VAL A 1030 15.40 31.04 68.16
C VAL A 1030 14.51 31.17 66.93
N SER A 1031 14.48 30.15 66.07
CA SER A 1031 13.53 30.07 64.96
C SER A 1031 13.21 28.61 64.65
N GLU A 1032 12.01 28.34 64.15
CA GLU A 1032 11.56 27.02 63.70
C GLU A 1032 10.61 27.18 62.51
N GLY A 1033 10.98 26.64 61.33
CA GLY A 1033 10.19 26.80 60.11
C GLY A 1033 10.88 26.32 58.83
N SER A 1034 10.37 26.71 57.66
CA SER A 1034 11.08 26.44 56.39
C SER A 1034 12.34 27.30 56.25
N VAL A 1035 13.28 26.89 55.40
CA VAL A 1035 14.53 27.63 55.16
C VAL A 1035 14.25 29.09 54.76
N GLU A 1036 13.19 29.36 53.98
CA GLU A 1036 12.80 30.72 53.60
C GLU A 1036 12.11 31.54 54.72
N ALA A 1037 11.57 30.86 55.75
CA ALA A 1037 10.81 31.47 56.84
C ALA A 1037 11.68 31.83 58.06
N VAL A 1038 12.88 31.26 58.17
CA VAL A 1038 13.79 31.39 59.32
C VAL A 1038 14.03 32.84 59.78
N GLY A 1039 14.16 33.79 58.86
CA GLY A 1039 14.32 35.20 59.23
C GLY A 1039 13.04 35.85 59.76
N ARG A 1040 11.87 35.42 59.26
CA ARG A 1040 10.55 35.97 59.63
C ARG A 1040 9.96 35.35 60.88
N GLU A 1041 10.42 34.17 61.28
CA GLU A 1041 9.95 33.44 62.46
C GLU A 1041 10.94 33.55 63.64
N LEU A 1042 11.95 34.41 63.49
CA LEU A 1042 12.95 34.68 64.51
C LEU A 1042 12.31 35.27 65.76
N GLN A 1043 12.60 34.67 66.92
CA GLN A 1043 12.18 35.07 68.24
C GLN A 1043 13.39 35.18 69.17
N GLY A 1044 13.34 36.06 70.17
CA GLY A 1044 14.51 36.25 71.00
C GLY A 1044 14.50 37.43 71.96
N SER A 1045 15.63 37.60 72.63
CA SER A 1045 15.93 38.77 73.45
C SER A 1045 17.23 39.41 72.99
N PHE A 1046 17.33 40.73 73.13
CA PHE A 1046 18.49 41.52 72.73
C PHE A 1046 18.83 42.55 73.81
N GLU A 1047 20.04 42.44 74.36
CA GLU A 1047 20.64 43.39 75.28
C GLU A 1047 21.98 43.87 74.70
N PHE A 1048 22.14 45.18 74.61
CA PHE A 1048 23.36 45.81 74.12
C PHE A 1048 23.73 47.01 74.98
N ALA A 1049 25.00 47.11 75.35
CA ALA A 1049 25.56 48.24 76.05
C ALA A 1049 26.88 48.66 75.41
N ALA A 1050 27.08 49.96 75.18
CA ALA A 1050 28.36 50.48 74.69
C ALA A 1050 28.79 51.70 75.51
N ASN A 1051 30.10 51.83 75.78
CA ASN A 1051 30.65 52.89 76.60
C ASN A 1051 31.74 53.69 75.87
N ASP A 1052 31.85 54.96 76.27
CA ASP A 1052 32.90 55.92 75.88
C ASP A 1052 33.18 55.94 74.37
N GLY A 1053 32.15 56.28 73.61
CA GLY A 1053 32.15 56.13 72.17
C GLY A 1053 31.70 57.36 71.39
N ARG A 1054 31.65 57.21 70.06
CA ARG A 1054 31.24 58.30 69.16
C ARG A 1054 30.52 57.75 67.94
N ILE A 1055 29.43 58.42 67.58
CA ILE A 1055 28.58 58.12 66.43
C ILE A 1055 28.87 59.16 65.35
N TYR A 1056 29.38 58.73 64.21
CA TYR A 1056 29.65 59.58 63.05
C TYR A 1056 28.69 59.18 61.92
N ARG A 1057 27.91 60.13 61.40
CA ARG A 1057 27.10 59.96 60.16
C ARG A 1057 26.22 58.69 60.09
N PHE A 1058 25.82 58.10 61.22
CA PHE A 1058 24.87 57.00 61.28
C PHE A 1058 23.48 57.49 60.84
N GLY A 1059 22.89 56.91 59.78
CA GLY A 1059 21.75 57.47 59.02
C GLY A 1059 20.59 57.96 59.89
N LEU A 1060 20.13 57.13 60.83
CA LEU A 1060 19.02 57.46 61.74
C LEU A 1060 19.33 58.64 62.68
N ILE A 1061 20.53 58.66 63.28
CA ILE A 1061 20.96 59.69 64.24
C ILE A 1061 21.35 60.99 63.52
N ALA A 1062 21.96 60.88 62.34
CA ALA A 1062 22.30 62.02 61.50
C ALA A 1062 21.03 62.74 61.01
N SER A 1063 20.03 61.99 60.56
CA SER A 1063 18.73 62.53 60.14
C SER A 1063 18.00 63.21 61.31
N LEU A 1064 18.04 62.61 62.51
CA LEU A 1064 17.48 63.19 63.73
C LEU A 1064 18.11 64.55 64.06
N PHE A 1065 19.44 64.68 63.95
CA PHE A 1065 20.13 65.94 64.20
C PHE A 1065 19.93 66.97 63.09
N ALA A 1066 19.80 66.54 61.82
CA ALA A 1066 19.45 67.42 60.71
C ALA A 1066 18.05 68.04 60.90
N PHE A 1067 17.06 67.22 61.31
CA PHE A 1067 15.68 67.67 61.55
C PHE A 1067 15.58 68.69 62.70
N LEU A 1068 16.33 68.48 63.78
CA LEU A 1068 16.34 69.38 64.94
C LEU A 1068 16.95 70.77 64.66
N ASN A 1069 17.53 71.00 63.47
CA ASN A 1069 18.14 72.24 62.96
C ASN A 1069 18.68 73.17 64.07
N ILE A 1070 19.78 72.74 64.70
CA ILE A 1070 20.28 73.26 65.99
C ILE A 1070 20.95 74.66 65.87
N THR A 1071 20.93 75.31 64.70
CA THR A 1071 21.61 76.61 64.48
C THR A 1071 20.86 77.84 65.02
N GLU A 1072 19.57 77.74 65.36
CA GLU A 1072 18.75 78.90 65.79
C GLU A 1072 18.40 78.94 67.30
N ILE A 1073 18.65 77.89 68.10
CA ILE A 1073 18.15 77.84 69.49
C ILE A 1073 19.13 78.37 70.55
N LEU A 1074 20.43 78.55 70.27
CA LEU A 1074 21.37 79.15 71.25
C LEU A 1074 22.49 79.96 70.58
N ARG A 1075 22.39 81.30 70.61
CA ARG A 1075 23.51 82.24 70.36
C ARG A 1075 24.63 82.04 71.39
N GLY A 1076 25.53 81.08 71.17
CA GLY A 1076 26.75 80.93 71.98
C GLY A 1076 27.50 79.60 71.81
N LYS A 1077 28.20 79.44 70.67
CA LYS A 1077 29.23 78.43 70.30
C LYS A 1077 29.09 77.00 70.87
N LEU A 1078 28.57 76.09 70.03
CA LEU A 1078 28.78 74.65 70.11
C LEU A 1078 29.46 74.14 68.81
N PRO A 1079 30.30 73.09 68.87
CA PRO A 1079 30.98 72.55 67.70
C PRO A 1079 30.03 71.83 66.73
N ASP A 1080 30.41 71.84 65.45
CA ASP A 1080 29.67 71.29 64.32
C ASP A 1080 29.55 69.75 64.43
N VAL A 1081 28.42 69.27 64.97
CA VAL A 1081 28.12 67.85 65.21
C VAL A 1081 28.16 67.03 63.91
N THR A 1082 27.94 67.67 62.76
CA THR A 1082 27.99 67.03 61.44
C THR A 1082 29.43 66.74 60.95
N LYS A 1083 30.44 67.42 61.50
CA LYS A 1083 31.88 67.23 61.18
C LYS A 1083 32.68 66.52 62.27
N GLN A 1084 32.30 66.65 63.54
CA GLN A 1084 33.07 66.08 64.68
C GLN A 1084 32.47 64.80 65.29
N GLY A 1085 31.28 64.37 64.89
CA GLY A 1085 30.61 63.17 65.43
C GLY A 1085 29.99 63.37 66.82
N PHE A 1086 28.94 62.61 67.11
CA PHE A 1086 28.17 62.66 68.35
C PHE A 1086 28.77 61.73 69.41
N GLY A 1087 29.44 62.30 70.41
CA GLY A 1087 30.05 61.55 71.51
C GLY A 1087 29.02 61.09 72.54
N TYR A 1088 29.15 59.87 73.03
CA TYR A 1088 28.34 59.30 74.12
C TYR A 1088 29.23 58.72 75.21
N LYS A 1089 28.75 58.76 76.45
CA LYS A 1089 29.36 58.08 77.61
C LYS A 1089 28.85 56.66 77.72
N SER A 1090 27.55 56.48 77.56
CA SER A 1090 26.93 55.15 77.52
C SER A 1090 25.76 55.13 76.55
N VAL A 1091 25.59 53.98 75.91
CA VAL A 1091 24.42 53.58 75.12
C VAL A 1091 23.93 52.29 75.75
N SER A 1092 22.63 52.19 75.99
CA SER A 1092 21.98 50.96 76.44
C SER A 1092 20.72 50.73 75.62
N ILE A 1093 20.57 49.51 75.12
CA ILE A 1093 19.46 49.07 74.28
C ILE A 1093 18.99 47.72 74.81
N ASN A 1094 17.70 47.65 75.16
CA ASN A 1094 17.04 46.40 75.51
C ASN A 1094 15.83 46.21 74.61
N GLY A 1095 15.62 44.99 74.12
CA GLY A 1095 14.48 44.64 73.27
C GLY A 1095 14.19 43.15 73.20
N GLU A 1096 13.03 42.84 72.64
CA GLU A 1096 12.59 41.49 72.31
C GLU A 1096 12.40 41.38 70.80
N ILE A 1097 12.70 40.20 70.25
CA ILE A 1097 12.47 39.88 68.83
C ILE A 1097 11.25 38.96 68.78
N GLN A 1098 10.25 39.32 67.98
CA GLN A 1098 9.07 38.50 67.70
C GLN A 1098 8.75 38.59 66.22
N ASP A 1099 8.64 37.44 65.55
CA ASP A 1099 8.34 37.34 64.11
C ASP A 1099 9.22 38.24 63.23
N GLY A 1100 10.53 38.26 63.51
CA GLY A 1100 11.50 39.10 62.80
C GLY A 1100 11.43 40.61 63.12
N ILE A 1101 10.57 41.03 64.03
CA ILE A 1101 10.44 42.42 64.49
C ILE A 1101 11.14 42.59 65.84
N LEU A 1102 12.18 43.43 65.88
CA LEU A 1102 12.86 43.86 67.11
C LEU A 1102 12.07 45.01 67.76
N THR A 1103 11.34 44.69 68.82
CA THR A 1103 10.66 45.65 69.68
C THR A 1103 11.66 46.20 70.70
N LEU A 1104 12.09 47.43 70.51
CA LEU A 1104 13.06 48.11 71.37
C LEU A 1104 12.36 48.66 72.61
N GLU A 1105 12.34 47.91 73.71
CA GLU A 1105 11.69 48.32 74.96
C GLU A 1105 12.18 49.66 75.49
N ASN A 1106 13.50 49.84 75.55
CA ASN A 1106 14.13 51.07 76.01
C ASN A 1106 15.48 51.25 75.32
N ILE A 1107 15.66 52.41 74.69
CA ILE A 1107 16.97 52.91 74.27
C ILE A 1107 17.30 54.10 75.14
N PHE A 1108 18.53 54.15 75.64
CA PHE A 1108 19.08 55.31 76.33
C PHE A 1108 20.48 55.64 75.81
N ILE A 1109 20.65 56.89 75.39
CA ILE A 1109 21.95 57.42 74.97
C ILE A 1109 22.31 58.59 75.90
N ASP A 1110 23.32 58.37 76.73
CA ASP A 1110 23.89 59.39 77.62
C ASP A 1110 25.01 60.14 76.90
N SER A 1111 24.74 61.34 76.38
CA SER A 1111 25.75 62.22 75.79
C SER A 1111 26.02 63.46 76.65
N PRO A 1112 27.25 64.03 76.64
CA PRO A 1112 27.52 65.33 77.25
C PRO A 1112 26.65 66.47 76.72
N SER A 1113 26.21 66.38 75.45
CA SER A 1113 25.46 67.45 74.78
C SER A 1113 23.95 67.35 74.97
N MET A 1114 23.39 66.14 75.05
CA MET A 1114 21.95 65.89 75.20
C MET A 1114 21.70 64.46 75.72
N ALA A 1115 20.49 64.18 76.23
CA ALA A 1115 20.03 62.80 76.46
C ALA A 1115 19.00 62.43 75.39
N ILE A 1116 19.08 61.20 74.88
CA ILE A 1116 18.11 60.64 73.94
C ILE A 1116 17.53 59.37 74.57
N THR A 1117 16.20 59.31 74.66
CA THR A 1117 15.48 58.07 74.96
C THR A 1117 14.58 57.71 73.80
N SER A 1118 14.48 56.42 73.48
CA SER A 1118 13.62 55.94 72.40
C SER A 1118 12.97 54.62 72.77
N HIS A 1119 11.80 54.37 72.19
CA HIS A 1119 11.09 53.09 72.21
C HIS A 1119 10.32 52.95 70.89
N GLY A 1120 10.21 51.73 70.37
CA GLY A 1120 9.48 51.43 69.15
C GLY A 1120 10.02 50.19 68.46
N ASP A 1121 9.65 49.99 67.21
CA ASP A 1121 9.83 48.72 66.51
C ASP A 1121 10.82 48.90 65.34
N ILE A 1122 11.63 47.86 65.12
CA ILE A 1122 12.50 47.72 63.94
C ILE A 1122 12.19 46.38 63.29
N ASP A 1123 11.73 46.41 62.05
CA ASP A 1123 11.61 45.23 61.20
C ASP A 1123 13.01 44.82 60.69
N LEU A 1124 13.54 43.70 61.18
CA LEU A 1124 14.90 43.23 60.88
C LEU A 1124 15.05 42.70 59.45
N ILE A 1125 13.93 42.35 58.79
CA ILE A 1125 13.91 41.80 57.43
C ILE A 1125 13.54 42.89 56.42
N GLY A 1126 12.53 43.70 56.73
CA GLY A 1126 12.04 44.77 55.87
C GLY A 1126 12.78 46.11 56.01
N GLU A 1127 13.78 46.20 56.91
CA GLU A 1127 14.61 47.39 57.20
C GLU A 1127 13.81 48.67 57.50
N LYS A 1128 12.63 48.52 58.10
CA LYS A 1128 11.74 49.62 58.48
C LYS A 1128 11.75 49.87 59.97
N THR A 1129 11.55 51.11 60.36
CA THR A 1129 11.52 51.54 61.75
C THR A 1129 10.29 52.39 62.05
N ASP A 1130 9.74 52.26 63.26
CA ASP A 1130 8.76 53.17 63.86
C ASP A 1130 9.18 53.45 65.31
N LEU A 1131 9.89 54.57 65.51
CA LEU A 1131 10.43 54.95 66.81
C LEU A 1131 9.81 56.23 67.33
N LYS A 1132 9.54 56.24 68.63
CA LYS A 1132 9.18 57.43 69.39
C LYS A 1132 10.37 57.85 70.23
N VAL A 1133 10.91 59.02 69.90
CA VAL A 1133 12.14 59.56 70.46
C VAL A 1133 11.84 60.78 71.31
N LEU A 1134 12.44 60.84 72.50
CA LEU A 1134 12.51 62.03 73.32
C LEU A 1134 13.94 62.56 73.34
N VAL A 1135 14.12 63.78 72.84
CA VAL A 1135 15.42 64.46 72.88
C VAL A 1135 15.39 65.55 73.93
N SER A 1136 16.35 65.51 74.86
CA SER A 1136 16.48 66.49 75.95
C SER A 1136 17.78 67.30 75.79
N PRO A 1137 17.74 68.48 75.12
CA PRO A 1137 18.94 69.24 74.74
C PRO A 1137 19.58 70.06 75.88
N PHE A 1138 18.91 70.20 77.03
CA PHE A 1138 19.35 71.09 78.12
C PHE A 1138 19.87 70.36 79.36
N LYS A 1139 20.90 69.51 79.24
CA LYS A 1139 21.57 68.95 80.43
C LYS A 1139 22.23 70.04 81.32
N THR A 1140 22.54 71.20 80.74
CA THR A 1140 23.21 72.30 81.45
C THR A 1140 22.28 73.13 82.33
N VAL A 1141 20.97 73.16 82.05
CA VAL A 1141 19.99 73.89 82.89
C VAL A 1141 19.72 73.15 84.20
N ASP A 1142 19.81 71.81 84.20
CA ASP A 1142 19.73 71.01 85.43
C ASP A 1142 20.89 71.28 86.42
N PHE A 1143 22.06 71.72 85.93
CA PHE A 1143 23.16 72.14 86.81
C PHE A 1143 22.88 73.48 87.53
N ILE A 1144 22.16 74.39 86.88
CA ILE A 1144 21.80 75.70 87.43
C ILE A 1144 20.58 75.58 88.35
N VAL A 1145 19.58 74.77 87.99
CA VAL A 1145 18.38 74.50 88.82
C VAL A 1145 18.75 73.76 90.11
N ARG A 1146 19.76 72.87 90.10
CA ARG A 1146 20.29 72.22 91.32
C ARG A 1146 21.04 73.15 92.29
N LYS A 1147 21.49 74.35 91.87
CA LYS A 1147 22.27 75.27 92.72
C LYS A 1147 21.52 76.52 93.18
N ILE A 1148 20.30 76.80 92.71
CA ILE A 1148 19.50 77.97 93.11
C ILE A 1148 18.11 77.52 93.61
N PRO A 1149 17.91 77.34 94.93
CA PRO A 1149 16.69 76.75 95.51
C PRO A 1149 15.39 77.51 95.22
N LEU A 1150 15.46 78.80 94.88
CA LEU A 1150 14.27 79.65 94.69
C LEU A 1150 13.64 79.57 93.29
N VAL A 1151 14.36 79.11 92.27
CA VAL A 1151 13.84 79.05 90.88
C VAL A 1151 12.93 77.83 90.65
N GLY A 1152 13.06 76.78 91.47
CA GLY A 1152 12.26 75.56 91.37
C GLY A 1152 10.76 75.71 91.66
N LYS A 1153 10.32 76.79 92.34
CA LYS A 1153 8.89 77.03 92.65
C LYS A 1153 8.11 77.77 91.54
N LEU A 1154 8.78 78.37 90.57
CA LEU A 1154 8.15 79.16 89.48
C LEU A 1154 7.98 78.37 88.17
N LEU A 1155 8.69 77.25 87.98
CA LEU A 1155 8.72 76.49 86.72
C LEU A 1155 8.01 75.12 86.74
N GLY A 1156 7.32 74.75 87.82
CA GLY A 1156 6.43 73.59 87.84
C GLY A 1156 7.07 72.23 87.53
N GLY A 1157 8.40 72.09 87.56
CA GLY A 1157 9.09 70.80 87.37
C GLY A 1157 9.05 70.21 85.95
N ASN A 1158 8.71 70.98 84.92
CA ASN A 1158 8.62 70.46 83.56
C ASN A 1158 9.98 70.48 82.85
N LEU A 1159 10.49 69.29 82.54
CA LEU A 1159 11.66 69.09 81.69
C LEU A 1159 11.31 69.46 80.24
N VAL A 1160 12.17 70.22 79.56
CA VAL A 1160 11.98 70.53 78.14
C VAL A 1160 12.53 69.35 77.33
N SER A 1161 11.67 68.39 77.03
CA SER A 1161 11.95 67.28 76.11
C SER A 1161 11.18 67.48 74.80
N ILE A 1162 11.84 67.22 73.67
CA ILE A 1162 11.26 67.35 72.33
C ILE A 1162 10.80 65.96 71.87
N PRO A 1163 9.47 65.74 71.74
CA PRO A 1163 8.92 64.49 71.23
C PRO A 1163 8.99 64.41 69.70
N ILE A 1164 9.61 63.34 69.20
CA ILE A 1164 9.89 63.11 67.78
C ILE A 1164 9.43 61.70 67.39
N GLY A 1165 8.76 61.58 66.26
CA GLY A 1165 8.45 60.30 65.62
C GLY A 1165 9.37 60.09 64.43
N ILE A 1166 9.92 58.88 64.31
CA ILE A 1166 10.81 58.45 63.23
C ILE A 1166 10.15 57.24 62.58
N THR A 1167 9.72 57.34 61.32
CA THR A 1167 9.06 56.24 60.59
C THR A 1167 9.65 56.03 59.20
N GLY A 1168 9.64 54.79 58.70
CA GLY A 1168 10.08 54.45 57.35
C GLY A 1168 11.41 53.69 57.33
N ASP A 1169 12.18 53.85 56.27
CA ASP A 1169 13.48 53.19 56.08
C ASP A 1169 14.48 53.59 57.18
N ILE A 1170 15.23 52.62 57.74
CA ILE A 1170 16.14 52.85 58.86
C ILE A 1170 17.33 53.76 58.52
N GLU A 1171 17.81 53.73 57.27
CA GLU A 1171 18.92 54.57 56.81
C GLU A 1171 18.43 55.98 56.45
N ASN A 1172 17.24 56.09 55.86
CA ASN A 1172 16.63 57.36 55.45
C ASN A 1172 15.20 57.56 55.99
N PRO A 1173 15.04 57.71 57.32
CA PRO A 1173 13.72 57.75 57.92
C PRO A 1173 13.04 59.11 57.77
N LYS A 1174 11.70 59.10 57.76
CA LYS A 1174 10.89 60.31 57.86
C LYS A 1174 10.78 60.73 59.33
N ILE A 1175 11.18 61.97 59.61
CA ILE A 1175 11.22 62.51 60.97
C ILE A 1175 10.17 63.62 61.11
N SER A 1176 9.42 63.60 62.20
CA SER A 1176 8.36 64.57 62.48
C SER A 1176 8.23 64.87 63.98
N TYR A 1177 7.76 66.07 64.32
CA TYR A 1177 7.35 66.35 65.70
C TYR A 1177 6.03 65.63 65.99
N ILE A 1178 5.94 64.94 67.12
CA ILE A 1178 4.73 64.24 67.57
C ILE A 1178 4.18 64.88 68.84
N SER A 1179 2.88 64.74 69.10
CA SER A 1179 2.30 65.27 70.35
C SER A 1179 2.96 64.62 71.58
N PRO A 1180 3.21 65.36 72.68
CA PRO A 1180 3.69 64.79 73.95
C PRO A 1180 2.83 63.63 74.48
N THR A 1181 1.53 63.58 74.14
CA THR A 1181 0.63 62.46 74.49
C THR A 1181 0.91 61.17 73.70
N ALA A 1182 1.54 61.25 72.53
CA ALA A 1182 1.82 60.11 71.64
C ALA A 1182 3.02 59.25 72.08
N VAL A 1183 3.91 59.81 72.92
CA VAL A 1183 5.16 59.21 73.42
C VAL A 1183 4.90 58.09 74.45
N GLY A 1184 3.69 58.01 75.01
CA GLY A 1184 3.30 56.98 75.97
C GLY A 1184 3.88 57.17 77.39
N LYS A 1185 3.14 56.74 78.42
CA LYS A 1185 3.55 56.93 79.83
C LYS A 1185 4.81 56.13 80.23
N LYS A 1186 5.09 54.99 79.57
CA LYS A 1186 6.25 54.12 79.86
C LYS A 1186 7.57 54.83 79.55
N LEU A 1187 7.71 55.43 78.35
CA LEU A 1187 8.90 56.16 77.92
C LEU A 1187 9.13 57.46 78.71
N LEU A 1188 8.06 58.22 79.02
CA LEU A 1188 8.11 59.39 79.90
C LEU A 1188 8.57 59.01 81.32
N GLY A 1189 8.03 57.91 81.87
CA GLY A 1189 8.39 57.39 83.19
C GLY A 1189 9.84 56.91 83.27
N PHE A 1190 10.32 56.16 82.27
CA PHE A 1190 11.70 55.71 82.17
C PHE A 1190 12.68 56.90 82.11
N THR A 1191 12.41 57.87 81.24
CA THR A 1191 13.22 59.09 81.09
C THR A 1191 13.30 59.89 82.40
N MET A 1192 12.17 60.06 83.11
CA MET A 1192 12.15 60.72 84.43
C MET A 1192 12.90 59.93 85.51
N SER A 1193 12.88 58.61 85.45
CA SER A 1193 13.54 57.73 86.44
C SER A 1193 15.05 57.81 86.33
N ILE A 1194 15.58 57.81 85.09
CA ILE A 1194 17.02 57.92 84.82
C ILE A 1194 17.54 59.32 85.18
N LEU A 1195 16.83 60.38 84.81
CA LEU A 1195 17.25 61.76 85.09
C LEU A 1195 17.21 62.10 86.59
N LYS A 1196 16.37 61.43 87.38
CA LYS A 1196 16.27 61.60 88.85
C LYS A 1196 17.21 60.69 89.64
N ALA A 1197 17.79 59.67 89.02
CA ALA A 1197 18.68 58.75 89.71
C ALA A 1197 19.99 59.46 90.14
N PRO A 1198 20.44 59.33 91.40
CA PRO A 1198 21.82 59.67 91.74
C PRO A 1198 22.75 58.78 90.92
N VAL A 1199 23.79 59.40 90.33
CA VAL A 1199 24.77 58.76 89.43
C VAL A 1199 25.35 57.48 90.08
N LYS A 1200 24.69 56.34 89.81
CA LYS A 1200 25.07 54.93 90.00
C LYS A 1200 23.80 54.06 89.99
N ILE A 1201 23.25 53.80 88.81
CA ILE A 1201 22.39 52.64 88.60
C ILE A 1201 22.80 52.04 87.26
N ILE A 1202 23.58 50.96 87.32
CA ILE A 1202 23.44 49.68 86.61
C ILE A 1202 24.55 48.84 87.23
N THR A 1203 24.18 48.07 88.26
CA THR A 1203 24.99 46.94 88.71
C THR A 1203 24.37 45.73 88.02
N PRO A 1204 25.10 44.97 87.18
CA PRO A 1204 24.56 43.72 86.66
C PRO A 1204 24.32 42.80 87.86
N VAL A 1205 23.06 42.41 88.05
CA VAL A 1205 22.67 41.43 89.05
C VAL A 1205 23.21 40.09 88.59
N ILE A 1206 24.30 39.65 89.21
CA ILE A 1206 24.81 38.29 89.12
C ILE A 1206 24.27 37.52 90.32
N PRO A 1207 23.46 36.47 90.12
CA PRO A 1207 23.45 35.33 91.02
C PRO A 1207 24.19 34.18 90.32
N GLY A 1208 25.47 34.04 90.66
CA GLY A 1208 26.18 32.78 90.50
C GLY A 1208 25.86 31.89 91.70
N LYS A 1209 25.39 30.67 91.45
CA LYS A 1209 25.56 29.55 92.39
C LYS A 1209 25.95 28.30 91.63
N LYS A 1210 27.22 27.92 91.80
CA LYS A 1210 27.73 26.56 91.62
C LYS A 1210 26.94 25.58 92.51
N ARG A 1211 26.61 24.42 91.93
CA ARG A 1211 26.57 23.09 92.56
C ARG A 1211 27.18 22.16 91.51
N GLU A 1212 28.47 21.83 91.62
CA GLU A 1212 28.97 20.63 92.29
C GLU A 1212 28.16 19.38 91.94
N GLU A 1213 28.82 18.54 91.15
CA GLU A 1213 28.52 17.16 90.80
C GLU A 1213 28.24 16.33 92.05
N SER A 1214 27.22 15.49 91.95
CA SER A 1214 27.13 14.23 92.68
C SER A 1214 26.40 13.24 91.77
N SER A 1215 27.22 12.43 91.10
CA SER A 1215 27.09 11.01 90.79
C SER A 1215 25.74 10.28 91.00
N VAL A 1216 25.57 9.24 90.16
CA VAL A 1216 24.90 7.94 90.40
C VAL A 1216 23.55 7.70 89.69
N ILE A 1217 23.63 6.86 88.65
CA ILE A 1217 22.75 5.72 88.26
C ILE A 1217 21.27 6.03 87.99
N ASN A 1218 20.87 6.03 86.72
CA ASN A 1218 20.23 4.90 86.02
C ASN A 1218 20.00 5.24 84.55
#